data_AF-A0A5M9HHK7-F1
#
_entry.id   AF-A0A5M9HHK7-F1
#
_cell.length_a   1.000
_cell.length_b   1.000
_cell.length_c   1.000
_cell.angle_alpha   90.00
_cell.angle_beta   90.00
_cell.angle_gamma   90.00
#
_symmetry.space_group_name_H-M   'P 1'
#
loop_
_entity.id
_entity.type
_entity.pdbx_description
1 polymer ?
#
loop_
_entity_poly.entity_id
_entity_poly.type
_entity_poly.pdbx_seq_one_letter_code
_entity_poly.pdbx_strand_id
1 'polypeptide(L)'
;MRKIIQTSVVFCCLILTTISNLFAQTNHQYDYVFSRKPLATSSYAELPLGSIKAKGWLLKQLQLQANGFTGHAEELYPEADNLGANSDWLGGMGNGWERVPYYVKGLVALAYTLDDPALKAKAAKWITWTLDNQQADGLFGPPKMKDWWPRMPMLYAIKSYYEATGDNQVIPFFSKYFKYQLENLKTDPLREWSKSRTGDNIEIVLWLYNRTGDESLLKLADLLKDQAYPWKDIYSKNMFYHFGGDFHTKHAVSVGQALKFPAVVYQRSNDMSYKEAFTKGIEYLVRDHGQSSGIASGTEFLAGRSAVQGVETCTVVEWMQSLETAARIFEDPSIGDRLEKIAFNTLPAQFSRDLKEHLYYTLPNQAVCKHGNAGFDEDYPEGLLLSPYSGMGCCRYNMHMGWPYFVKNSWAATPDKGLAIIAYAPVEVSAVVANGAHIRIDEETNYPFEEQIKLKISLDKPATFPLRLRIPSWCKNPSISVNGKRIKGITSGQIAKISREWKSKDEVLLNFPMEINVSPQVHHSVSVERGPIVYSLKMDAKYVSIKEHKVEGFHDYEVYPVNPWNYGLIFDKKNIQSSFTAIKGAMPENPFVQAETPVKIKAKAQKIKDWTMAYNGMHALDVPFGPLTSGEPVEEITLTPFGSENIRISNFPVIGEPGKPVGSFEANFDNNNMQGWVYYGGGWFTKDGAIHAASNKGSWGSGIHGSKVIESSVNIANLIFESEITPGDLGNAGIIFRVSRPAFGADMYKGYYVGLNAASDRIEIGKADGQKYTMLSSASLSIAPDKKYKLKVIARGANIQIFLDDVKEPVLRARDTEFTRGAIGLRSYDAMPVYDNIKVKDLDNTDN
;
A
#
# COMPACT_ATOMS: atom_id res chain seq x y z
N MET A 1 -5.90 16.60 -85.41
CA MET A 1 -5.01 17.48 -84.61
C MET A 1 -5.48 17.44 -83.17
N ARG A 2 -4.57 17.08 -82.23
CA ARG A 2 -4.44 17.51 -80.80
C ARG A 2 -5.73 17.90 -80.04
N LYS A 3 -6.01 17.50 -78.81
CA LYS A 3 -5.25 16.81 -77.75
C LYS A 3 -6.27 16.50 -76.63
N ILE A 4 -6.12 15.29 -76.09
CA ILE A 4 -6.47 14.80 -74.75
C ILE A 4 -6.02 15.81 -73.65
N ILE A 5 -6.65 15.69 -72.47
CA ILE A 5 -6.25 16.10 -71.09
C ILE A 5 -7.17 17.19 -70.50
N GLN A 6 -8.07 16.80 -69.58
CA GLN A 6 -8.15 17.29 -68.18
C GLN A 6 -9.44 16.79 -67.52
N THR A 7 -9.37 15.63 -66.88
CA THR A 7 -10.36 15.16 -65.90
C THR A 7 -9.62 14.25 -64.92
N SER A 8 -8.79 14.83 -64.03
CA SER A 8 -8.14 14.13 -62.90
C SER A 8 -7.30 15.09 -62.03
N VAL A 9 -7.85 16.17 -61.46
CA VAL A 9 -7.15 16.91 -60.37
C VAL A 9 -8.14 17.64 -59.46
N VAL A 10 -9.00 16.92 -58.72
CA VAL A 10 -9.67 17.50 -57.53
C VAL A 10 -9.80 16.51 -56.37
N PHE A 11 -9.65 15.20 -56.60
CA PHE A 11 -9.85 14.18 -55.55
C PHE A 11 -8.59 13.76 -54.78
N CYS A 12 -7.46 14.47 -54.89
CA CYS A 12 -6.19 14.10 -54.24
C CYS A 12 -5.70 15.08 -53.17
N CYS A 13 -6.42 16.18 -52.89
CA CYS A 13 -6.05 17.16 -51.85
C CYS A 13 -6.87 17.08 -50.56
N LEU A 14 -7.85 16.17 -50.46
CA LEU A 14 -8.69 15.97 -49.26
C LEU A 14 -8.36 14.70 -48.46
N ILE A 15 -7.35 13.92 -48.88
CA ILE A 15 -6.87 12.72 -48.17
C ILE A 15 -5.47 12.96 -47.53
N LEU A 16 -4.82 14.08 -47.85
CA LEU A 16 -3.50 14.45 -47.28
C LEU A 16 -3.59 15.44 -46.10
N THR A 17 -4.78 15.97 -45.80
CA THR A 17 -5.02 16.92 -44.70
C THR A 17 -5.65 16.28 -43.45
N THR A 18 -6.01 14.99 -43.50
CA THR A 18 -6.49 14.23 -42.33
C THR A 18 -5.40 13.37 -41.67
N ILE A 19 -4.25 13.22 -42.31
CA ILE A 19 -3.07 12.50 -41.73
C ILE A 19 -2.11 13.49 -41.05
N SER A 20 -2.20 14.78 -41.35
CA SER A 20 -1.31 15.83 -40.82
C SER A 20 -1.77 16.44 -39.49
N ASN A 21 -3.01 16.22 -39.05
CA ASN A 21 -3.53 16.68 -37.75
C ASN A 21 -3.39 15.67 -36.60
N LEU A 22 -2.83 14.48 -36.86
CA LEU A 22 -2.44 13.52 -35.81
C LEU A 22 -0.97 13.66 -35.36
N PHE A 23 -0.22 14.57 -35.99
CA PHE A 23 1.20 14.84 -35.68
C PHE A 23 1.44 16.25 -35.12
N ALA A 24 0.38 16.94 -34.68
CA ALA A 24 0.47 18.29 -34.12
C ALA A 24 0.67 18.33 -32.59
N GLN A 25 0.91 17.18 -31.93
CA GLN A 25 1.62 17.14 -30.65
C GLN A 25 3.12 17.01 -30.95
N THR A 26 3.67 18.18 -31.27
CA THR A 26 5.07 18.60 -31.13
C THR A 26 6.17 17.69 -31.68
N ASN A 27 6.85 18.26 -32.68
CA ASN A 27 8.19 17.96 -33.18
C ASN A 27 9.28 18.16 -32.08
N HIS A 28 9.09 17.60 -30.89
CA HIS A 28 10.15 17.53 -29.89
C HIS A 28 11.11 16.42 -30.34
N GLN A 29 12.30 16.84 -30.75
CA GLN A 29 13.47 15.97 -30.70
C GLN A 29 13.61 15.55 -29.22
N TYR A 30 13.19 14.33 -28.88
CA TYR A 30 13.21 13.82 -27.52
C TYR A 30 14.67 13.63 -27.07
N ASP A 31 15.29 14.67 -26.54
CA ASP A 31 16.53 14.57 -25.78
C ASP A 31 16.16 14.23 -24.33
N TYR A 32 16.11 12.93 -24.02
CA TYR A 32 15.87 12.49 -22.65
C TYR A 32 16.93 13.03 -21.71
N VAL A 33 16.48 13.57 -20.58
CA VAL A 33 17.38 14.15 -19.60
C VAL A 33 17.78 13.07 -18.59
N PHE A 34 18.99 12.54 -18.77
CA PHE A 34 19.61 11.59 -17.83
C PHE A 34 20.34 12.30 -16.69
N SER A 35 20.74 11.52 -15.68
CA SER A 35 21.56 12.00 -14.57
C SER A 35 22.84 12.68 -15.05
N ARG A 36 23.01 13.94 -14.67
CA ARG A 36 24.23 14.73 -14.89
C ARG A 36 25.23 14.44 -13.78
N LYS A 37 26.53 14.32 -14.11
CA LYS A 37 27.60 14.24 -13.09
C LYS A 37 27.51 15.44 -12.14
N PRO A 38 27.64 15.27 -10.82
CA PRO A 38 28.19 14.08 -10.14
C PRO A 38 27.16 13.01 -9.75
N LEU A 39 25.90 13.09 -10.21
CA LEU A 39 24.90 12.07 -9.89
C LEU A 39 25.23 10.72 -10.57
N ALA A 40 24.78 9.62 -9.95
CA ALA A 40 24.87 8.27 -10.47
C ALA A 40 24.23 8.19 -11.86
N THR A 41 25.02 7.72 -12.83
CA THR A 41 24.66 7.79 -14.27
C THR A 41 23.90 6.58 -14.79
N SER A 42 23.61 5.57 -13.95
CA SER A 42 22.92 4.34 -14.37
C SER A 42 21.39 4.50 -14.42
N SER A 43 20.82 5.41 -13.62
CA SER A 43 19.36 5.60 -13.50
C SER A 43 18.64 5.76 -14.84
N TYR A 44 17.48 5.11 -14.97
CA TYR A 44 16.60 5.29 -16.12
C TYR A 44 15.86 6.63 -16.05
N ALA A 45 15.68 7.27 -17.21
CA ALA A 45 14.93 8.51 -17.33
C ALA A 45 13.44 8.24 -17.58
N GLU A 46 12.58 9.09 -16.99
CA GLU A 46 11.15 9.10 -17.33
C GLU A 46 10.96 9.43 -18.82
N LEU A 47 9.97 8.81 -19.45
CA LEU A 47 9.46 9.29 -20.73
C LEU A 47 8.54 10.50 -20.48
N PRO A 48 8.48 11.48 -21.40
CA PRO A 48 7.59 12.63 -21.24
C PRO A 48 6.13 12.22 -21.08
N LEU A 49 5.37 12.94 -20.27
CA LEU A 49 3.96 12.62 -20.00
C LEU A 49 3.15 12.69 -21.31
N GLY A 50 2.34 11.65 -21.57
CA GLY A 50 1.60 11.48 -22.83
C GLY A 50 2.33 10.61 -23.86
N SER A 51 3.62 10.30 -23.65
CA SER A 51 4.38 9.36 -24.49
C SER A 51 3.93 7.91 -24.32
N ILE A 52 3.31 7.58 -23.17
CA ILE A 52 2.71 6.28 -22.90
C ILE A 52 1.19 6.48 -22.80
N LYS A 53 0.43 5.83 -23.67
CA LYS A 53 -1.03 5.88 -23.69
C LYS A 53 -1.62 4.54 -23.29
N ALA A 54 -2.54 4.55 -22.34
CA ALA A 54 -3.24 3.34 -21.93
C ALA A 54 -4.12 2.77 -23.06
N LYS A 55 -4.24 1.45 -23.10
CA LYS A 55 -5.12 0.69 -24.00
C LYS A 55 -5.95 -0.33 -23.21
N GLY A 56 -6.85 -1.02 -23.89
CA GLY A 56 -7.63 -2.12 -23.33
C GLY A 56 -8.32 -1.77 -22.02
N TRP A 57 -8.23 -2.67 -21.04
CA TRP A 57 -8.86 -2.49 -19.74
C TRP A 57 -8.31 -1.30 -18.94
N LEU A 58 -7.02 -0.96 -19.12
CA LEU A 58 -6.40 0.12 -18.37
C LEU A 58 -6.91 1.48 -18.86
N LEU A 59 -7.12 1.63 -20.17
CA LEU A 59 -7.79 2.80 -20.73
C LEU A 59 -9.19 2.96 -20.13
N LYS A 60 -9.94 1.86 -20.00
CA LYS A 60 -11.27 1.90 -19.37
C LYS A 60 -11.20 2.39 -17.93
N GLN A 61 -10.22 1.94 -17.13
CA GLN A 61 -10.05 2.44 -15.76
C GLN A 61 -9.78 3.94 -15.70
N LEU A 62 -8.92 4.47 -16.58
CA LEU A 62 -8.68 5.92 -16.67
C LEU A 62 -9.94 6.68 -17.08
N GLN A 63 -10.72 6.16 -18.02
CA GLN A 63 -11.99 6.76 -18.45
C GLN A 63 -13.03 6.77 -17.33
N LEU A 64 -13.16 5.67 -16.58
CA LEU A 64 -14.03 5.62 -15.41
C LEU A 64 -13.57 6.61 -14.34
N GLN A 65 -12.27 6.73 -14.10
CA GLN A 65 -11.72 7.72 -13.18
C GLN A 65 -12.00 9.17 -13.64
N ALA A 66 -11.90 9.43 -14.95
CA ALA A 66 -12.24 10.72 -15.55
C ALA A 66 -13.74 11.04 -15.44
N ASN A 67 -14.61 10.04 -15.60
CA ASN A 67 -16.07 10.19 -15.49
C ASN A 67 -16.59 10.07 -14.05
N GLY A 68 -15.74 9.67 -13.11
CA GLY A 68 -16.03 9.50 -11.69
C GLY A 68 -15.33 10.56 -10.86
N PHE A 69 -14.63 10.12 -9.80
CA PHE A 69 -14.01 11.03 -8.83
C PHE A 69 -13.16 12.14 -9.42
N THR A 70 -12.23 11.88 -10.35
CA THR A 70 -11.32 12.93 -10.81
C THR A 70 -12.07 14.01 -11.61
N GLY A 71 -13.00 13.62 -12.47
CA GLY A 71 -13.79 14.59 -13.23
C GLY A 71 -14.72 15.43 -12.35
N HIS A 72 -15.31 14.82 -11.33
CA HIS A 72 -16.33 15.45 -10.49
C HIS A 72 -15.83 15.98 -9.14
N ALA A 73 -14.53 15.86 -8.81
CA ALA A 73 -14.00 16.29 -7.51
C ALA A 73 -14.30 17.77 -7.21
N GLU A 74 -14.19 18.67 -8.20
CA GLU A 74 -14.49 20.09 -8.00
C GLU A 74 -15.98 20.38 -7.73
N GLU A 75 -16.87 19.49 -8.17
CA GLU A 75 -18.32 19.56 -7.95
C GLU A 75 -18.72 18.93 -6.61
N LEU A 76 -18.01 17.86 -6.20
CA LEU A 76 -18.19 17.19 -4.92
C LEU A 76 -17.64 18.01 -3.75
N TYR A 77 -16.56 18.74 -3.97
CA TYR A 77 -15.87 19.52 -2.93
C TYR A 77 -15.74 21.00 -3.33
N PRO A 78 -16.87 21.71 -3.57
CA PRO A 78 -16.88 23.06 -4.13
C PRO A 78 -16.60 24.14 -3.07
N GLU A 79 -16.36 23.77 -1.81
CA GLU A 79 -16.10 24.71 -0.74
C GLU A 79 -14.74 25.41 -0.90
N ALA A 80 -14.61 26.60 -0.30
CA ALA A 80 -13.37 27.38 -0.32
C ALA A 80 -12.18 26.60 0.28
N ASP A 81 -12.41 25.79 1.30
CA ASP A 81 -11.37 24.95 1.93
C ASP A 81 -11.01 23.70 1.13
N ASN A 82 -11.57 23.54 -0.07
CA ASN A 82 -11.39 22.40 -0.95
C ASN A 82 -11.03 22.88 -2.38
N LEU A 83 -11.80 22.43 -3.38
CA LEU A 83 -11.53 22.62 -4.81
C LEU A 83 -12.41 23.72 -5.43
N GLY A 84 -13.11 24.49 -4.61
CA GLY A 84 -13.99 25.56 -5.02
C GLY A 84 -13.30 26.77 -5.65
N ALA A 85 -14.10 27.65 -6.26
CA ALA A 85 -13.62 28.87 -6.92
C ALA A 85 -12.95 29.87 -5.96
N ASN A 86 -13.23 29.80 -4.65
CA ASN A 86 -12.61 30.66 -3.62
C ASN A 86 -11.48 29.95 -2.86
N SER A 87 -10.86 28.93 -3.47
CA SER A 87 -9.69 28.24 -2.91
C SER A 87 -8.50 29.19 -2.76
N ASP A 88 -7.71 29.01 -1.70
CA ASP A 88 -6.48 29.78 -1.45
C ASP A 88 -5.45 29.56 -2.58
N TRP A 89 -5.48 28.37 -3.21
CA TRP A 89 -4.69 28.03 -4.41
C TRP A 89 -5.22 28.65 -5.72
N LEU A 90 -6.21 29.53 -5.63
CA LEU A 90 -6.68 30.44 -6.69
C LEU A 90 -6.75 31.89 -6.19
N GLY A 91 -6.08 32.20 -5.06
CA GLY A 91 -6.03 33.54 -4.47
C GLY A 91 -7.23 33.90 -3.60
N GLY A 92 -8.06 32.91 -3.26
CA GLY A 92 -9.20 33.05 -2.36
C GLY A 92 -8.82 33.06 -0.88
N MET A 93 -9.80 32.74 -0.03
CA MET A 93 -9.67 32.82 1.44
C MET A 93 -9.75 31.47 2.17
N GLY A 94 -9.83 30.36 1.43
CA GLY A 94 -9.93 29.02 2.00
C GLY A 94 -8.63 28.47 2.58
N ASN A 95 -8.57 27.15 2.73
CA ASN A 95 -7.41 26.41 3.20
C ASN A 95 -6.36 26.19 2.10
N GLY A 96 -5.14 26.67 2.35
CA GLY A 96 -4.01 26.55 1.42
C GLY A 96 -3.11 25.32 1.60
N TRP A 97 -3.45 24.33 2.44
CA TRP A 97 -2.57 23.20 2.77
C TRP A 97 -2.57 22.13 1.65
N GLU A 98 -3.01 20.90 1.92
CA GLU A 98 -2.68 19.74 1.07
C GLU A 98 -3.65 19.41 -0.08
N ARG A 99 -4.93 19.79 0.04
CA ARG A 99 -6.03 19.20 -0.75
C ARG A 99 -5.91 19.48 -2.25
N VAL A 100 -5.70 20.75 -2.62
CA VAL A 100 -5.52 21.13 -4.03
C VAL A 100 -4.24 20.54 -4.62
N PRO A 101 -3.04 20.68 -4.00
CA PRO A 101 -1.82 20.07 -4.52
C PRO A 101 -1.93 18.57 -4.80
N TYR A 102 -2.57 17.81 -3.91
CA TYR A 102 -2.81 16.38 -4.14
C TYR A 102 -3.71 16.11 -5.33
N TYR A 103 -4.86 16.79 -5.41
CA TYR A 103 -5.80 16.64 -6.51
C TYR A 103 -5.16 17.00 -7.85
N VAL A 104 -4.49 18.15 -7.94
CA VAL A 104 -3.90 18.67 -9.17
C VAL A 104 -2.78 17.77 -9.68
N LYS A 105 -2.00 17.14 -8.77
CA LYS A 105 -0.97 16.15 -9.13
C LYS A 105 -1.55 14.98 -9.93
N GLY A 106 -2.66 14.40 -9.47
CA GLY A 106 -3.35 13.32 -10.18
C GLY A 106 -4.10 13.79 -11.42
N LEU A 107 -4.77 14.95 -11.35
CA LEU A 107 -5.53 15.54 -12.45
C LEU A 107 -4.67 15.81 -13.68
N VAL A 108 -3.49 16.44 -13.50
CA VAL A 108 -2.55 16.69 -14.61
C VAL A 108 -2.14 15.37 -15.25
N ALA A 109 -1.76 14.37 -14.44
CA ALA A 109 -1.36 13.08 -14.96
C ALA A 109 -2.47 12.43 -15.81
N LEU A 110 -3.71 12.41 -15.31
CA LEU A 110 -4.86 11.83 -16.00
C LEU A 110 -5.17 12.58 -17.30
N ALA A 111 -5.26 13.92 -17.23
CA ALA A 111 -5.64 14.78 -18.34
C ALA A 111 -4.74 14.60 -19.57
N TYR A 112 -3.43 14.55 -19.36
CA TYR A 112 -2.48 14.41 -20.46
C TYR A 112 -2.26 12.95 -20.89
N THR A 113 -2.47 11.97 -20.01
CA THR A 113 -2.44 10.55 -20.38
C THR A 113 -3.63 10.19 -21.29
N LEU A 114 -4.82 10.70 -20.97
CA LEU A 114 -6.02 10.51 -21.79
C LEU A 114 -6.11 11.44 -23.00
N ASP A 115 -5.28 12.48 -23.05
CA ASP A 115 -5.40 13.57 -24.02
C ASP A 115 -6.78 14.25 -23.99
N ASP A 116 -7.37 14.38 -22.80
CA ASP A 116 -8.74 14.87 -22.61
C ASP A 116 -8.78 16.41 -22.52
N PRO A 117 -9.47 17.12 -23.44
CA PRO A 117 -9.50 18.59 -23.45
C PRO A 117 -10.16 19.22 -22.23
N ALA A 118 -11.21 18.60 -21.67
CA ALA A 118 -11.95 19.14 -20.54
C ALA A 118 -11.12 19.03 -19.25
N LEU A 119 -10.49 17.87 -19.01
CA LEU A 119 -9.57 17.69 -17.89
C LEU A 119 -8.33 18.57 -18.02
N LYS A 120 -7.80 18.76 -19.25
CA LYS A 120 -6.69 19.70 -19.50
C LYS A 120 -7.07 21.13 -19.13
N ALA A 121 -8.28 21.57 -19.46
CA ALA A 121 -8.78 22.88 -19.06
C ALA A 121 -8.88 23.01 -17.52
N LYS A 122 -9.40 21.98 -16.83
CA LYS A 122 -9.42 21.94 -15.35
C LYS A 122 -8.00 22.01 -14.78
N ALA A 123 -7.06 21.24 -15.32
CA ALA A 123 -5.66 21.24 -14.88
C ALA A 123 -4.98 22.60 -15.11
N ALA A 124 -5.18 23.19 -16.30
CA ALA A 124 -4.59 24.46 -16.69
C ALA A 124 -5.02 25.60 -15.75
N LYS A 125 -6.27 25.61 -15.26
CA LYS A 125 -6.76 26.58 -14.26
C LYS A 125 -5.82 26.66 -13.05
N TRP A 126 -5.48 25.52 -12.45
CA TRP A 126 -4.65 25.45 -11.25
C TRP A 126 -3.17 25.72 -11.54
N ILE A 127 -2.65 25.16 -12.63
CA ILE A 127 -1.24 25.30 -13.01
C ILE A 127 -0.93 26.74 -13.42
N THR A 128 -1.73 27.33 -14.31
CA THR A 128 -1.50 28.68 -14.83
C THR A 128 -1.56 29.69 -13.69
N TRP A 129 -2.57 29.59 -12.81
CA TRP A 129 -2.63 30.46 -11.63
C TRP A 129 -1.38 30.34 -10.77
N THR A 130 -0.89 29.11 -10.54
CA THR A 130 0.30 28.89 -9.71
C THR A 130 1.57 29.48 -10.33
N LEU A 131 1.74 29.36 -11.66
CA LEU A 131 2.89 29.91 -12.37
C LEU A 131 2.84 31.45 -12.42
N ASP A 132 1.67 32.02 -12.70
CA ASP A 132 1.47 33.48 -12.84
C ASP A 132 1.56 34.23 -11.50
N ASN A 133 1.36 33.53 -10.37
CA ASN A 133 1.33 34.12 -9.03
C ASN A 133 2.55 33.71 -8.17
N GLN A 134 3.69 33.38 -8.78
CA GLN A 134 4.95 33.29 -8.06
C GLN A 134 5.32 34.66 -7.47
N GLN A 135 5.62 34.71 -6.18
CA GLN A 135 6.06 35.93 -5.50
C GLN A 135 7.44 36.37 -6.02
N ALA A 136 7.76 37.65 -5.88
CA ALA A 136 8.99 38.23 -6.41
C ALA A 136 10.28 37.60 -5.84
N ASP A 137 10.21 37.07 -4.62
CA ASP A 137 11.31 36.36 -3.95
C ASP A 137 11.46 34.89 -4.40
N GLY A 138 10.51 34.36 -5.18
CA GLY A 138 10.50 32.98 -5.68
C GLY A 138 9.56 32.04 -4.91
N LEU A 139 8.99 32.46 -3.78
CA LEU A 139 7.97 31.67 -3.07
C LEU A 139 6.71 31.55 -3.93
N PHE A 140 6.06 30.38 -3.93
CA PHE A 140 4.81 30.17 -4.66
C PHE A 140 3.72 29.53 -3.79
N GLY A 141 2.50 29.51 -4.32
CA GLY A 141 1.32 29.04 -3.62
C GLY A 141 0.83 30.05 -2.58
N PRO A 142 -0.15 29.66 -1.75
CA PRO A 142 -0.83 30.57 -0.87
C PRO A 142 0.10 31.34 0.10
N PRO A 143 0.02 32.68 0.19
CA PRO A 143 0.91 33.48 1.05
C PRO A 143 0.80 33.15 2.55
N LYS A 144 -0.38 32.70 2.98
CA LYS A 144 -0.66 32.28 4.37
C LYS A 144 -0.03 30.92 4.72
N MET A 145 0.23 30.08 3.72
CA MET A 145 0.81 28.76 3.92
C MET A 145 2.30 28.85 4.24
N LYS A 146 2.64 28.70 5.53
CA LYS A 146 4.02 28.68 6.04
C LYS A 146 4.67 27.30 6.02
N ASP A 147 3.91 26.27 5.67
CA ASP A 147 4.42 24.91 5.59
C ASP A 147 5.09 24.66 4.23
N TRP A 148 6.23 23.96 4.23
CA TRP A 148 6.98 23.61 3.03
C TRP A 148 6.30 22.51 2.23
N TRP A 149 5.71 21.53 2.91
CA TRP A 149 5.39 20.26 2.26
C TRP A 149 4.24 20.32 1.24
N PRO A 150 3.18 21.13 1.36
CA PRO A 150 2.10 21.09 0.37
C PRO A 150 2.54 21.61 -1.01
N ARG A 151 3.66 22.34 -1.05
CA ARG A 151 4.33 22.70 -2.31
C ARG A 151 4.91 21.47 -3.01
N MET A 152 5.31 20.43 -2.30
CA MET A 152 5.96 19.26 -2.88
C MET A 152 5.04 18.48 -3.85
N PRO A 153 3.77 18.15 -3.53
CA PRO A 153 2.84 17.61 -4.53
C PRO A 153 2.57 18.56 -5.70
N MET A 154 2.48 19.87 -5.44
CA MET A 154 2.29 20.86 -6.52
C MET A 154 3.51 20.92 -7.46
N LEU A 155 4.73 20.77 -6.95
CA LEU A 155 5.94 20.64 -7.78
C LEU A 155 5.86 19.41 -8.70
N TYR A 156 5.32 18.28 -8.22
CA TYR A 156 5.07 17.11 -9.07
C TYR A 156 4.03 17.39 -10.17
N ALA A 157 2.98 18.14 -9.84
CA ALA A 157 1.97 18.55 -10.82
C ALA A 157 2.58 19.45 -11.91
N ILE A 158 3.36 20.47 -11.52
CA ILE A 158 4.04 21.39 -12.44
C ILE A 158 5.10 20.66 -13.27
N LYS A 159 5.89 19.75 -12.65
CA LYS A 159 6.82 18.87 -13.39
C LYS A 159 6.08 18.05 -14.43
N SER A 160 4.99 17.40 -14.05
CA SER A 160 4.20 16.57 -14.96
C SER A 160 3.59 17.39 -16.10
N TYR A 161 3.15 18.62 -15.81
CA TYR A 161 2.69 19.57 -16.82
C TYR A 161 3.81 19.94 -17.80
N TYR A 162 5.00 20.30 -17.31
CA TYR A 162 6.17 20.58 -18.15
C TYR A 162 6.52 19.39 -19.06
N GLU A 163 6.55 18.17 -18.51
CA GLU A 163 6.83 16.96 -19.29
C GLU A 163 5.78 16.71 -20.39
N ALA A 164 4.57 17.27 -20.28
CA ALA A 164 3.54 17.15 -21.31
C ALA A 164 3.51 18.32 -22.31
N THR A 165 3.92 19.52 -21.90
CA THR A 165 3.71 20.76 -22.68
C THR A 165 4.99 21.44 -23.16
N GLY A 166 6.13 21.18 -22.50
CA GLY A 166 7.37 21.91 -22.74
C GLY A 166 7.32 23.38 -22.32
N ASP A 167 6.37 23.78 -21.46
CA ASP A 167 6.18 25.18 -21.04
C ASP A 167 7.47 25.78 -20.47
N ASN A 168 8.03 26.75 -21.19
CA ASN A 168 9.35 27.32 -20.90
C ASN A 168 9.37 28.16 -19.61
N GLN A 169 8.22 28.47 -19.02
CA GLN A 169 8.13 29.18 -17.74
C GLN A 169 8.54 28.31 -16.55
N VAL A 170 8.41 26.98 -16.66
CA VAL A 170 8.59 26.07 -15.53
C VAL A 170 10.05 26.01 -15.04
N ILE A 171 11.02 25.99 -15.95
CA ILE A 171 12.44 25.92 -15.58
C ILE A 171 12.88 27.18 -14.80
N PRO A 172 12.61 28.41 -15.26
CA PRO A 172 12.80 29.62 -14.46
C PRO A 172 12.01 29.63 -13.14
N PHE A 173 10.75 29.19 -13.15
CA PHE A 173 9.89 29.13 -11.97
C PHE A 173 10.50 28.25 -10.86
N PHE A 174 10.89 27.01 -11.18
CA PHE A 174 11.56 26.13 -10.22
C PHE A 174 12.92 26.67 -9.80
N SER A 175 13.69 27.28 -10.72
CA SER A 175 15.00 27.86 -10.38
C SER A 175 14.86 28.97 -9.33
N LYS A 176 13.87 29.86 -9.47
CA LYS A 176 13.56 30.89 -8.48
C LYS A 176 13.11 30.28 -7.14
N TYR A 177 12.19 29.31 -7.18
CA TYR A 177 11.68 28.68 -5.96
C TYR A 177 12.77 27.93 -5.19
N PHE A 178 13.61 27.15 -5.86
CA PHE A 178 14.66 26.40 -5.18
C PHE A 178 15.80 27.29 -4.70
N LYS A 179 16.06 28.42 -5.37
CA LYS A 179 16.92 29.47 -4.82
C LYS A 179 16.33 30.04 -3.52
N TYR A 180 15.05 30.42 -3.51
CA TYR A 180 14.34 30.87 -2.32
C TYR A 180 14.42 29.82 -1.20
N GLN A 181 14.15 28.54 -1.53
CA GLN A 181 14.20 27.45 -0.56
C GLN A 181 15.60 27.33 0.04
N LEU A 182 16.66 27.30 -0.78
CA LEU A 182 18.04 27.20 -0.29
C LEU A 182 18.43 28.36 0.63
N GLU A 183 17.99 29.58 0.33
CA GLU A 183 18.28 30.78 1.12
C GLU A 183 17.55 30.78 2.48
N ASN A 184 16.36 30.19 2.57
CA ASN A 184 15.51 30.27 3.76
C ASN A 184 15.48 28.99 4.62
N LEU A 185 15.87 27.83 4.08
CA LEU A 185 15.71 26.54 4.77
C LEU A 185 16.59 26.39 6.02
N LYS A 186 17.67 27.19 6.15
CA LYS A 186 18.47 27.24 7.38
C LYS A 186 17.76 27.99 8.52
N THR A 187 16.95 29.01 8.19
CA THR A 187 16.24 29.84 9.16
C THR A 187 14.82 29.36 9.45
N ASP A 188 14.18 28.69 8.49
CA ASP A 188 12.88 28.02 8.67
C ASP A 188 13.03 26.54 8.23
N PRO A 189 13.59 25.68 9.11
CA PRO A 189 13.90 24.30 8.76
C PRO A 189 12.64 23.44 8.59
N LEU A 190 12.82 22.30 7.93
CA LEU A 190 11.79 21.28 7.80
C LEU A 190 11.31 20.80 9.18
N ARG A 191 9.99 20.65 9.30
CA ARG A 191 9.27 20.10 10.47
C ARG A 191 8.22 19.08 10.02
N GLU A 192 7.93 18.11 10.87
CA GLU A 192 6.79 17.18 10.71
C GLU A 192 6.72 16.56 9.30
N TRP A 193 5.58 16.67 8.60
CA TRP A 193 5.33 16.21 7.24
C TRP A 193 6.45 16.56 6.25
N SER A 194 7.01 17.76 6.34
CA SER A 194 8.07 18.19 5.40
C SER A 194 9.38 17.40 5.57
N LYS A 195 9.66 16.89 6.77
CA LYS A 195 10.79 15.96 7.04
C LYS A 195 10.53 14.56 6.51
N SER A 196 9.27 14.13 6.47
CA SER A 196 8.88 12.84 5.87
C SER A 196 8.95 12.88 4.36
N ARG A 197 8.48 13.98 3.79
CA ARG A 197 8.35 14.18 2.35
C ARG A 197 9.61 14.70 1.67
N THR A 198 10.74 14.77 2.37
CA THR A 198 11.98 15.29 1.80
C THR A 198 12.40 14.56 0.52
N GLY A 199 12.12 13.26 0.41
CA GLY A 199 12.38 12.49 -0.82
C GLY A 199 11.64 13.04 -2.05
N ASP A 200 10.39 13.52 -1.87
CA ASP A 200 9.61 14.17 -2.92
C ASP A 200 10.30 15.45 -3.41
N ASN A 201 10.80 16.26 -2.47
CA ASN A 201 11.47 17.51 -2.79
C ASN A 201 12.83 17.28 -3.49
N ILE A 202 13.63 16.33 -2.99
CA ILE A 202 14.95 15.99 -3.57
C ILE A 202 14.77 15.52 -5.01
N GLU A 203 13.76 14.69 -5.29
CA GLU A 203 13.49 14.19 -6.65
C GLU A 203 13.33 15.34 -7.66
N ILE A 204 12.54 16.37 -7.32
CA ILE A 204 12.32 17.52 -8.22
C ILE A 204 13.55 18.43 -8.30
N VAL A 205 14.30 18.60 -7.21
CA VAL A 205 15.58 19.35 -7.21
C VAL A 205 16.59 18.69 -8.15
N LEU A 206 16.74 17.37 -8.09
CA LEU A 206 17.63 16.62 -8.98
C LEU A 206 17.12 16.63 -10.44
N TRP A 207 15.80 16.58 -10.64
CA TRP A 207 15.20 16.72 -11.96
C TRP A 207 15.55 18.06 -12.63
N LEU A 208 15.53 19.17 -11.86
CA LEU A 208 15.93 20.48 -12.37
C LEU A 208 17.44 20.53 -12.59
N TYR A 209 18.24 19.99 -11.67
CA TYR A 209 19.70 19.95 -11.80
C TYR A 209 20.15 19.26 -13.09
N ASN A 210 19.54 18.14 -13.44
CA ASN A 210 19.88 17.43 -14.66
C ASN A 210 19.68 18.29 -15.93
N ARG A 211 18.75 19.27 -15.88
CA ARG A 211 18.44 20.20 -16.97
C ARG A 211 19.34 21.43 -16.95
N THR A 212 19.57 22.04 -15.79
CA THR A 212 20.29 23.33 -15.69
C THR A 212 21.78 23.17 -15.42
N GLY A 213 22.17 22.18 -14.61
CA GLY A 213 23.52 22.04 -14.07
C GLY A 213 23.87 22.99 -12.93
N ASP A 214 22.88 23.72 -12.39
CA ASP A 214 23.13 24.65 -11.30
C ASP A 214 23.56 23.89 -10.03
N GLU A 215 24.82 24.04 -9.64
CA GLU A 215 25.39 23.42 -8.45
C GLU A 215 24.76 23.91 -7.13
N SER A 216 24.00 25.01 -7.13
CA SER A 216 23.21 25.42 -5.97
C SER A 216 22.14 24.38 -5.61
N LEU A 217 21.57 23.69 -6.60
CA LEU A 217 20.57 22.64 -6.42
C LEU A 217 21.15 21.41 -5.74
N LEU A 218 22.42 21.11 -6.02
CA LEU A 218 23.18 20.07 -5.35
C LEU A 218 23.37 20.37 -3.85
N LYS A 219 23.65 21.63 -3.50
CA LYS A 219 23.74 22.09 -2.10
C LYS A 219 22.38 22.02 -1.41
N LEU A 220 21.30 22.37 -2.11
CA LEU A 220 19.94 22.24 -1.61
C LEU A 220 19.56 20.79 -1.35
N ALA A 221 19.89 19.86 -2.25
CA ALA A 221 19.63 18.44 -2.07
C ALA A 221 20.33 17.87 -0.82
N ASP A 222 21.56 18.30 -0.54
CA ASP A 222 22.27 17.93 0.70
C ASP A 222 21.58 18.50 1.94
N LEU A 223 21.24 19.79 1.92
CA LEU A 223 20.57 20.44 3.05
C LEU A 223 19.22 19.80 3.36
N LEU A 224 18.44 19.48 2.32
CA LEU A 224 17.19 18.73 2.45
C LEU A 224 17.44 17.37 3.09
N LYS A 225 18.38 16.58 2.56
CA LYS A 225 18.77 15.26 3.11
C LYS A 225 19.13 15.36 4.59
N ASP A 226 19.89 16.39 4.99
CA ASP A 226 20.34 16.59 6.36
C ASP A 226 19.21 17.00 7.32
N GLN A 227 18.11 17.59 6.80
CA GLN A 227 16.93 17.97 7.59
C GLN A 227 15.82 16.90 7.60
N ALA A 228 15.91 15.85 6.77
CA ALA A 228 14.95 14.75 6.76
C ALA A 228 14.95 13.96 8.09
N TYR A 229 13.94 13.12 8.31
CA TYR A 229 14.14 11.99 9.24
C TYR A 229 15.28 11.10 8.73
N PRO A 230 16.01 10.38 9.60
CA PRO A 230 17.07 9.47 9.19
C PRO A 230 16.48 8.19 8.60
N TRP A 231 15.77 8.30 7.49
CA TRP A 231 15.04 7.22 6.83
C TRP A 231 15.94 6.03 6.49
N LYS A 232 17.21 6.26 6.17
CA LYS A 232 18.20 5.19 5.99
C LYS A 232 18.28 4.28 7.23
N ASP A 233 18.39 4.88 8.42
CA ASP A 233 18.46 4.13 9.68
C ASP A 233 17.11 3.55 10.07
N ILE A 234 16.02 4.32 9.91
CA ILE A 234 14.66 3.86 10.21
C ILE A 234 14.35 2.58 9.43
N TYR A 235 14.62 2.58 8.12
CA TYR A 235 14.40 1.41 7.26
C TYR A 235 15.38 0.27 7.52
N SER A 236 16.67 0.54 7.69
CA SER A 236 17.67 -0.53 7.83
C SER A 236 17.70 -1.19 9.21
N LYS A 237 17.19 -0.50 10.25
CA LYS A 237 17.21 -0.93 11.66
C LYS A 237 15.80 -1.11 12.26
N ASN A 238 14.76 -1.09 11.43
CA ASN A 238 13.35 -1.24 11.83
C ASN A 238 12.89 -0.25 12.93
N MET A 239 13.25 1.03 12.81
CA MET A 239 13.02 2.02 13.88
C MET A 239 11.66 2.73 13.82
N PHE A 240 10.69 2.24 13.03
CA PHE A 240 9.44 2.96 12.74
C PHE A 240 8.70 3.44 14.00
N TYR A 241 8.61 2.60 15.03
CA TYR A 241 7.91 2.95 16.28
C TYR A 241 8.76 3.59 17.36
N HIS A 242 10.08 3.42 17.30
CA HIS A 242 10.98 3.82 18.39
C HIS A 242 12.00 4.88 17.99
N PHE A 243 11.81 5.51 16.82
CA PHE A 243 12.56 6.69 16.42
C PHE A 243 11.86 7.96 16.94
N GLY A 244 12.39 8.51 18.02
CA GLY A 244 11.89 9.77 18.61
C GLY A 244 10.42 9.70 19.06
N GLY A 245 9.86 10.86 19.43
CA GLY A 245 8.45 10.98 19.81
C GLY A 245 7.51 11.26 18.65
N ASP A 246 8.04 11.47 17.45
CA ASP A 246 7.28 11.91 16.29
C ASP A 246 6.46 10.75 15.69
N PHE A 247 5.21 11.02 15.32
CA PHE A 247 4.32 10.02 14.77
C PHE A 247 4.57 9.76 13.28
N HIS A 248 5.21 10.67 12.54
CA HIS A 248 5.37 10.53 11.10
C HIS A 248 6.23 9.32 10.68
N THR A 249 7.11 8.82 11.56
CA THR A 249 7.95 7.65 11.27
C THR A 249 7.21 6.31 11.39
N LYS A 250 6.00 6.33 11.95
CA LYS A 250 5.07 5.19 12.07
C LYS A 250 3.74 5.40 11.33
N HIS A 251 3.49 6.60 10.81
CA HIS A 251 2.34 6.90 9.97
C HIS A 251 2.49 6.22 8.60
N ALA A 252 1.55 5.36 8.22
CA ALA A 252 1.66 4.47 7.08
C ALA A 252 1.85 5.22 5.75
N VAL A 253 1.17 6.35 5.56
CA VAL A 253 1.37 7.21 4.38
C VAL A 253 2.76 7.82 4.38
N SER A 254 3.21 8.35 5.51
CA SER A 254 4.53 9.00 5.62
C SER A 254 5.66 8.00 5.37
N VAL A 255 5.51 6.77 5.88
CA VAL A 255 6.40 5.65 5.57
C VAL A 255 6.34 5.35 4.07
N GLY A 256 5.16 5.13 3.48
CA GLY A 256 5.01 4.87 2.04
C GLY A 256 5.61 5.97 1.14
N GLN A 257 5.44 7.24 1.53
CA GLN A 257 6.02 8.40 0.86
C GLN A 257 7.54 8.41 0.96
N ALA A 258 8.07 8.18 2.16
CA ALA A 258 9.51 8.16 2.41
C ALA A 258 10.22 6.94 1.82
N LEU A 259 9.49 5.92 1.37
CA LEU A 259 10.07 4.71 0.79
C LEU A 259 10.97 5.00 -0.42
N LYS A 260 10.73 6.08 -1.18
CA LYS A 260 11.65 6.51 -2.26
C LYS A 260 12.92 7.22 -1.77
N PHE A 261 12.94 7.70 -0.51
CA PHE A 261 14.04 8.51 0.02
C PHE A 261 15.41 7.87 -0.19
N PRO A 262 15.62 6.57 0.10
CA PRO A 262 16.91 5.94 -0.14
C PRO A 262 17.31 5.94 -1.61
N ALA A 263 16.37 5.72 -2.53
CA ALA A 263 16.63 5.73 -3.97
C ALA A 263 17.05 7.13 -4.46
N VAL A 264 16.31 8.18 -4.08
CA VAL A 264 16.62 9.53 -4.55
C VAL A 264 17.93 10.05 -3.99
N VAL A 265 18.27 9.71 -2.74
CA VAL A 265 19.56 10.09 -2.13
C VAL A 265 20.73 9.31 -2.73
N TYR A 266 20.54 8.02 -3.04
CA TYR A 266 21.54 7.19 -3.71
C TYR A 266 22.05 7.83 -5.01
N GLN A 267 21.17 8.48 -5.77
CA GLN A 267 21.58 9.17 -7.01
C GLN A 267 22.70 10.18 -6.78
N ARG A 268 22.78 10.81 -5.61
CA ARG A 268 23.84 11.77 -5.29
C ARG A 268 24.99 11.13 -4.52
N SER A 269 24.68 10.30 -3.51
CA SER A 269 25.69 9.75 -2.62
C SER A 269 26.49 8.61 -3.25
N ASN A 270 25.90 7.91 -4.22
CA ASN A 270 26.38 6.64 -4.78
C ASN A 270 26.68 5.58 -3.70
N ASP A 271 26.05 5.70 -2.52
CA ASP A 271 26.23 4.82 -1.37
C ASP A 271 25.18 3.68 -1.42
N MET A 272 25.65 2.48 -1.76
CA MET A 272 24.81 1.28 -1.92
C MET A 272 24.04 0.88 -0.65
N SER A 273 24.46 1.34 0.54
CA SER A 273 23.72 1.06 1.77
C SER A 273 22.35 1.75 1.82
N TYR A 274 22.08 2.72 0.95
CA TYR A 274 20.71 3.22 0.73
C TYR A 274 19.83 2.20 -0.03
N LYS A 275 20.37 1.44 -0.99
CA LYS A 275 19.64 0.34 -1.63
C LYS A 275 19.36 -0.78 -0.63
N GLU A 276 20.32 -1.09 0.24
CA GLU A 276 20.13 -2.03 1.34
C GLU A 276 19.06 -1.56 2.32
N ALA A 277 19.06 -0.27 2.69
CA ALA A 277 18.03 0.30 3.56
C ALA A 277 16.64 0.17 2.93
N PHE A 278 16.48 0.51 1.65
CA PHE A 278 15.21 0.30 0.93
C PHE A 278 14.74 -1.17 0.99
N THR A 279 15.65 -2.10 0.69
CA THR A 279 15.34 -3.54 0.63
C THR A 279 14.92 -4.08 2.01
N LYS A 280 15.75 -3.83 3.04
CA LYS A 280 15.46 -4.21 4.43
C LYS A 280 14.18 -3.55 4.96
N GLY A 281 13.97 -2.29 4.58
CA GLY A 281 12.77 -1.54 4.93
C GLY A 281 11.50 -2.24 4.49
N ILE A 282 11.44 -2.65 3.22
CA ILE A 282 10.32 -3.44 2.69
C ILE A 282 10.21 -4.79 3.42
N GLU A 283 11.32 -5.47 3.67
CA GLU A 283 11.31 -6.75 4.41
C GLU A 283 10.69 -6.60 5.80
N TYR A 284 11.10 -5.60 6.59
CA TYR A 284 10.53 -5.36 7.92
C TYR A 284 9.05 -4.95 7.85
N LEU A 285 8.69 -4.05 6.93
CA LEU A 285 7.30 -3.63 6.75
C LEU A 285 6.39 -4.81 6.39
N VAL A 286 6.84 -5.69 5.50
CA VAL A 286 6.07 -6.88 5.10
C VAL A 286 6.09 -7.96 6.18
N ARG A 287 7.19 -8.11 6.92
CA ARG A 287 7.30 -9.03 8.04
C ARG A 287 6.34 -8.65 9.16
N ASP A 288 6.29 -7.38 9.54
CA ASP A 288 5.60 -6.92 10.75
C ASP A 288 4.15 -6.45 10.46
N HIS A 289 3.90 -5.95 9.25
CA HIS A 289 2.62 -5.33 8.88
C HIS A 289 2.07 -5.83 7.53
N GLY A 290 2.72 -6.79 6.87
CA GLY A 290 2.36 -7.19 5.50
C GLY A 290 0.99 -7.85 5.36
N GLN A 291 0.26 -7.43 4.32
CA GLN A 291 -1.03 -7.97 3.90
C GLN A 291 -0.88 -8.82 2.63
N SER A 292 -1.88 -9.68 2.34
CA SER A 292 -1.83 -10.65 1.22
C SER A 292 -1.66 -9.99 -0.15
N SER A 293 -2.11 -8.74 -0.31
CA SER A 293 -1.93 -7.92 -1.51
C SER A 293 -0.55 -7.23 -1.63
N GLY A 294 0.42 -7.58 -0.78
CA GLY A 294 1.82 -7.17 -0.95
C GLY A 294 2.18 -5.78 -0.41
N ILE A 295 1.33 -5.19 0.41
CA ILE A 295 1.53 -3.88 1.06
C ILE A 295 1.50 -4.01 2.59
N ALA A 296 2.16 -3.11 3.31
CA ALA A 296 2.00 -3.00 4.75
C ALA A 296 0.63 -2.41 5.11
N SER A 297 -0.02 -2.95 6.14
CA SER A 297 -1.22 -2.41 6.73
C SER A 297 -0.95 -1.09 7.41
N GLY A 298 -1.98 -0.25 7.44
CA GLY A 298 -2.00 0.92 8.26
C GLY A 298 -3.38 1.53 8.35
N THR A 299 -3.85 1.72 9.58
CA THR A 299 -5.06 2.48 9.91
C THR A 299 -4.61 3.80 10.52
N GLU A 300 -4.20 4.73 9.65
CA GLU A 300 -3.23 5.83 9.86
C GLU A 300 -1.82 5.38 10.25
N PHE A 301 -1.70 4.59 11.31
CA PHE A 301 -0.43 4.05 11.77
C PHE A 301 -0.21 2.68 11.19
N LEU A 302 1.05 2.26 11.02
CA LEU A 302 1.37 0.84 10.86
C LEU A 302 0.59 0.04 11.91
N ALA A 303 0.09 -1.14 11.54
CA ALA A 303 -1.02 -1.71 12.32
C ALA A 303 -0.82 -3.20 12.66
N GLY A 304 -0.11 -3.96 11.82
CA GLY A 304 0.17 -5.37 12.07
C GLY A 304 -0.39 -6.28 10.97
N ARG A 305 -0.34 -7.59 11.18
CA ARG A 305 -0.68 -8.55 10.11
C ARG A 305 -2.11 -9.11 10.18
N SER A 306 -2.95 -8.65 11.11
CA SER A 306 -4.30 -9.20 11.24
C SER A 306 -5.04 -9.14 9.89
N ALA A 307 -5.79 -10.19 9.54
CA ALA A 307 -6.49 -10.26 8.26
C ALA A 307 -7.65 -9.26 8.17
N VAL A 308 -8.04 -8.68 9.31
CA VAL A 308 -9.08 -7.66 9.45
C VAL A 308 -8.49 -6.28 9.71
N GLN A 309 -7.20 -6.09 9.41
CA GLN A 309 -6.54 -4.79 9.49
C GLN A 309 -6.51 -4.10 8.14
N GLY A 310 -6.74 -2.79 8.14
CA GLY A 310 -6.88 -2.01 6.93
C GLY A 310 -5.56 -1.51 6.34
N VAL A 311 -5.65 -1.09 5.08
CA VAL A 311 -4.67 -0.23 4.41
C VAL A 311 -5.40 1.05 4.01
N GLU A 312 -4.88 2.19 4.44
CA GLU A 312 -5.36 3.51 4.02
C GLU A 312 -5.14 3.77 2.52
N THR A 313 -6.10 4.41 1.86
CA THR A 313 -6.02 4.74 0.43
C THR A 313 -4.81 5.57 0.01
N CYS A 314 -4.38 6.58 0.79
CA CYS A 314 -3.16 7.32 0.50
C CYS A 314 -1.93 6.42 0.54
N THR A 315 -1.87 5.47 1.48
CA THR A 315 -0.73 4.55 1.63
C THR A 315 -0.52 3.75 0.34
N VAL A 316 -1.60 3.30 -0.32
CA VAL A 316 -1.51 2.55 -1.58
C VAL A 316 -0.84 3.36 -2.68
N VAL A 317 -1.33 4.56 -2.96
CA VAL A 317 -0.81 5.37 -4.07
C VAL A 317 0.59 5.92 -3.79
N GLU A 318 0.93 6.19 -2.52
CA GLU A 318 2.27 6.66 -2.17
C GLU A 318 3.31 5.53 -2.18
N TRP A 319 2.94 4.30 -1.80
CA TRP A 319 3.78 3.13 -2.06
C TRP A 319 4.02 2.94 -3.55
N MET A 320 2.97 3.00 -4.37
CA MET A 320 3.10 2.85 -5.82
C MET A 320 4.07 3.88 -6.41
N GLN A 321 3.86 5.18 -6.12
CA GLN A 321 4.75 6.22 -6.59
C GLN A 321 6.20 6.03 -6.09
N SER A 322 6.40 5.60 -4.85
CA SER A 322 7.75 5.34 -4.34
C SER A 322 8.43 4.16 -5.02
N LEU A 323 7.70 3.09 -5.30
CA LEU A 323 8.20 1.92 -6.03
C LEU A 323 8.51 2.28 -7.50
N GLU A 324 7.68 3.09 -8.15
CA GLU A 324 7.90 3.60 -9.51
C GLU A 324 9.20 4.42 -9.61
N THR A 325 9.44 5.33 -8.66
CA THR A 325 10.72 6.06 -8.57
C THR A 325 11.89 5.11 -8.31
N ALA A 326 11.77 4.22 -7.32
CA ALA A 326 12.86 3.33 -6.93
C ALA A 326 13.22 2.31 -8.02
N ALA A 327 12.24 1.79 -8.77
CA ALA A 327 12.45 0.82 -9.85
C ALA A 327 13.34 1.39 -10.97
N ARG A 328 13.14 2.66 -11.34
CA ARG A 328 13.97 3.34 -12.36
C ARG A 328 15.40 3.61 -11.89
N ILE A 329 15.60 3.82 -10.59
CA ILE A 329 16.90 4.19 -10.02
C ILE A 329 17.73 2.95 -9.70
N PHE A 330 17.13 1.95 -9.05
CA PHE A 330 17.84 0.75 -8.58
C PHE A 330 17.86 -0.38 -9.60
N GLU A 331 17.04 -0.30 -10.65
CA GLU A 331 16.95 -1.28 -11.73
C GLU A 331 16.71 -2.70 -11.21
N ASP A 332 15.91 -2.82 -10.14
CA ASP A 332 15.68 -4.06 -9.43
C ASP A 332 14.31 -4.66 -9.82
N PRO A 333 14.27 -5.86 -10.43
CA PRO A 333 13.02 -6.45 -10.92
C PRO A 333 12.03 -6.78 -9.81
N SER A 334 12.49 -6.99 -8.56
CA SER A 334 11.62 -7.28 -7.41
C SER A 334 10.73 -6.09 -7.02
N ILE A 335 11.17 -4.86 -7.32
CA ILE A 335 10.39 -3.64 -7.08
C ILE A 335 9.17 -3.62 -8.01
N GLY A 336 9.37 -3.99 -9.28
CA GLY A 336 8.28 -4.11 -10.26
C GLY A 336 7.28 -5.22 -9.91
N ASP A 337 7.74 -6.36 -9.39
CA ASP A 337 6.84 -7.41 -8.89
C ASP A 337 5.91 -6.89 -7.77
N ARG A 338 6.47 -6.12 -6.84
CA ARG A 338 5.68 -5.53 -5.75
C ARG A 338 4.73 -4.43 -6.25
N LEU A 339 5.21 -3.56 -7.14
CA LEU A 339 4.38 -2.51 -7.75
C LEU A 339 3.15 -3.13 -8.43
N GLU A 340 3.35 -4.16 -9.26
CA GLU A 340 2.25 -4.87 -9.93
C GLU A 340 1.31 -5.55 -8.92
N LYS A 341 1.83 -6.19 -7.88
CA LYS A 341 1.00 -6.81 -6.85
C LYS A 341 0.14 -5.77 -6.12
N ILE A 342 0.64 -4.57 -5.85
CA ILE A 342 -0.16 -3.51 -5.22
C ILE A 342 -1.17 -2.93 -6.23
N ALA A 343 -0.73 -2.59 -7.43
CA ALA A 343 -1.54 -1.93 -8.46
C ALA A 343 -2.73 -2.79 -8.91
N PHE A 344 -2.54 -4.11 -9.07
CA PHE A 344 -3.58 -4.99 -9.58
C PHE A 344 -4.47 -5.61 -8.50
N ASN A 345 -4.17 -5.36 -7.22
CA ASN A 345 -4.97 -5.86 -6.10
C ASN A 345 -5.50 -4.72 -5.25
N THR A 346 -4.67 -4.06 -4.43
CA THR A 346 -5.12 -3.09 -3.43
C THR A 346 -5.67 -1.81 -4.05
N LEU A 347 -5.12 -1.34 -5.17
CA LEU A 347 -5.62 -0.11 -5.82
C LEU A 347 -7.10 -0.22 -6.25
N PRO A 348 -7.49 -1.14 -7.15
CA PRO A 348 -8.89 -1.27 -7.60
C PRO A 348 -9.84 -1.68 -6.46
N ALA A 349 -9.34 -2.42 -5.49
CA ALA A 349 -10.06 -2.90 -4.31
C ALA A 349 -10.72 -1.79 -3.47
N GLN A 350 -10.19 -0.57 -3.52
CA GLN A 350 -10.66 0.56 -2.72
C GLN A 350 -11.89 1.24 -3.31
N PHE A 351 -12.21 1.02 -4.58
CA PHE A 351 -13.20 1.82 -5.31
C PHE A 351 -14.48 1.04 -5.61
N SER A 352 -15.58 1.73 -5.81
CA SER A 352 -16.70 1.23 -6.61
C SER A 352 -16.25 0.90 -8.05
N ARG A 353 -17.04 0.13 -8.79
CA ARG A 353 -16.65 -0.35 -10.13
C ARG A 353 -16.69 0.74 -11.20
N ASP A 354 -17.38 1.83 -10.93
CA ASP A 354 -17.46 3.04 -11.74
C ASP A 354 -16.59 4.19 -11.20
N LEU A 355 -15.80 3.95 -10.13
CA LEU A 355 -14.93 4.92 -9.47
C LEU A 355 -15.66 6.20 -9.00
N LYS A 356 -16.86 6.03 -8.44
CA LYS A 356 -17.64 7.10 -7.79
C LYS A 356 -17.57 7.07 -6.26
N GLU A 357 -17.49 5.89 -5.65
CA GLU A 357 -17.21 5.72 -4.22
C GLU A 357 -15.85 5.09 -3.92
N HIS A 358 -15.31 5.33 -2.73
CA HIS A 358 -14.10 4.68 -2.23
C HIS A 358 -14.23 4.25 -0.76
N LEU A 359 -13.33 3.38 -0.33
CA LEU A 359 -13.10 3.01 1.07
C LEU A 359 -11.85 3.72 1.57
N TYR A 360 -11.89 4.25 2.79
CA TYR A 360 -10.70 4.79 3.43
C TYR A 360 -9.73 3.66 3.79
N TYR A 361 -10.23 2.63 4.48
CA TYR A 361 -9.49 1.43 4.83
C TYR A 361 -9.97 0.21 4.04
N THR A 362 -9.04 -0.48 3.38
CA THR A 362 -9.32 -1.76 2.69
C THR A 362 -8.71 -2.92 3.45
N LEU A 363 -9.52 -3.92 3.80
CA LEU A 363 -9.10 -5.10 4.56
C LEU A 363 -8.98 -6.34 3.65
N PRO A 364 -8.05 -7.27 3.93
CA PRO A 364 -7.99 -8.56 3.23
C PRO A 364 -9.23 -9.43 3.45
N ASN A 365 -9.77 -9.40 4.68
CA ASN A 365 -11.03 -10.03 5.05
C ASN A 365 -12.02 -8.95 5.49
N GLN A 366 -12.76 -8.43 4.52
CA GLN A 366 -13.77 -7.39 4.69
C GLN A 366 -15.17 -7.97 4.45
N ALA A 367 -15.80 -8.51 5.49
CA ALA A 367 -17.11 -9.14 5.33
C ALA A 367 -18.25 -8.13 5.06
N VAL A 368 -18.08 -6.86 5.46
CA VAL A 368 -19.06 -5.78 5.30
C VAL A 368 -18.36 -4.47 4.96
N CYS A 369 -19.09 -3.54 4.32
CA CYS A 369 -18.78 -2.12 4.31
C CYS A 369 -19.92 -1.40 5.02
N LYS A 370 -19.69 -0.68 6.11
CA LYS A 370 -20.77 -0.01 6.84
C LYS A 370 -20.27 1.17 7.68
N HIS A 371 -21.20 2.01 8.12
CA HIS A 371 -20.90 3.12 9.04
C HIS A 371 -20.70 2.59 10.47
N GLY A 372 -19.68 3.10 11.16
CA GLY A 372 -19.39 2.80 12.57
C GLY A 372 -17.90 2.63 12.88
N ASN A 373 -17.59 2.53 14.18
CA ASN A 373 -16.21 2.44 14.68
C ASN A 373 -15.72 0.99 14.69
N ALA A 374 -14.66 0.70 13.92
CA ALA A 374 -14.06 -0.62 13.79
C ALA A 374 -13.16 -1.03 14.96
N GLY A 375 -12.82 -0.11 15.86
CA GLY A 375 -11.88 -0.32 16.96
C GLY A 375 -10.41 -0.15 16.55
N PHE A 376 -10.15 0.46 15.39
CA PHE A 376 -8.79 0.78 14.94
C PHE A 376 -8.14 1.84 15.83
N ASP A 377 -6.82 1.98 15.71
CA ASP A 377 -6.04 2.93 16.51
C ASP A 377 -6.43 4.38 16.22
N GLU A 378 -6.58 4.70 14.94
CA GLU A 378 -7.30 5.89 14.50
C GLU A 378 -8.53 5.43 13.73
N ASP A 379 -9.69 5.67 14.33
CA ASP A 379 -10.96 5.14 13.88
C ASP A 379 -11.87 6.26 13.38
N TYR A 380 -12.35 6.09 12.16
CA TYR A 380 -13.30 6.99 11.53
C TYR A 380 -14.59 6.20 11.29
N PRO A 381 -15.77 6.68 11.75
CA PRO A 381 -17.03 5.97 11.52
C PRO A 381 -17.31 5.68 10.04
N GLU A 382 -16.80 6.52 9.14
CA GLU A 382 -16.93 6.36 7.69
C GLU A 382 -15.78 5.57 7.06
N GLY A 383 -14.79 5.10 7.84
CA GLY A 383 -13.55 4.51 7.34
C GLY A 383 -13.74 3.17 6.61
N LEU A 384 -14.80 2.44 6.93
CA LEU A 384 -15.23 1.21 6.24
C LEU A 384 -16.52 1.40 5.44
N LEU A 385 -17.00 2.64 5.29
CA LEU A 385 -18.17 2.97 4.48
C LEU A 385 -17.73 3.25 3.05
N LEU A 386 -18.39 2.63 2.06
CA LEU A 386 -18.12 2.90 0.65
C LEU A 386 -18.78 4.23 0.28
N SER A 387 -17.98 5.29 0.10
CA SER A 387 -18.48 6.67 0.03
C SER A 387 -17.54 7.59 -0.74
N PRO A 388 -18.00 8.70 -1.35
CA PRO A 388 -17.13 9.78 -1.81
C PRO A 388 -16.55 10.64 -0.68
N TYR A 389 -16.95 10.40 0.57
CA TYR A 389 -16.48 11.07 1.78
C TYR A 389 -15.97 10.06 2.83
N SER A 390 -15.54 8.86 2.39
CA SER A 390 -15.02 7.83 3.30
C SER A 390 -13.81 8.32 4.10
N GLY A 391 -13.84 8.13 5.42
CA GLY A 391 -12.77 8.43 6.37
C GLY A 391 -12.25 9.88 6.35
N MET A 392 -10.95 10.04 6.62
CA MET A 392 -10.33 11.36 6.67
C MET A 392 -10.14 11.95 5.28
N GLY A 393 -10.25 13.29 5.19
CA GLY A 393 -10.37 14.00 3.92
C GLY A 393 -9.15 13.98 2.99
N CYS A 394 -7.99 13.42 3.37
CA CYS A 394 -6.76 13.40 2.56
C CYS A 394 -6.87 12.44 1.35
N CYS A 395 -7.43 11.25 1.56
CA CYS A 395 -7.47 10.16 0.57
C CYS A 395 -8.22 10.54 -0.71
N ARG A 396 -9.37 11.22 -0.56
CA ARG A 396 -10.17 11.71 -1.68
C ARG A 396 -9.49 12.75 -2.56
N TYR A 397 -8.30 13.26 -2.18
CA TYR A 397 -7.48 14.14 -3.02
C TYR A 397 -6.18 13.48 -3.49
N ASN A 398 -5.58 12.58 -2.70
CA ASN A 398 -4.30 11.97 -3.07
C ASN A 398 -4.47 10.78 -4.06
N MET A 399 -5.59 10.07 -3.98
CA MET A 399 -5.83 8.83 -4.75
C MET A 399 -5.77 9.01 -6.28
N HIS A 400 -6.00 10.23 -6.79
CA HIS A 400 -6.15 10.49 -8.22
C HIS A 400 -4.90 10.16 -9.05
N MET A 401 -3.73 10.02 -8.43
CA MET A 401 -2.51 9.66 -9.16
C MET A 401 -2.36 8.17 -9.48
N GLY A 402 -3.09 7.26 -8.83
CA GLY A 402 -2.85 5.81 -8.88
C GLY A 402 -2.63 5.24 -10.29
N TRP A 403 -3.67 5.17 -11.12
CA TRP A 403 -3.53 4.66 -12.49
C TRP A 403 -2.74 5.58 -13.43
N PRO A 404 -2.92 6.92 -13.43
CA PRO A 404 -2.14 7.80 -14.30
C PRO A 404 -0.63 7.72 -14.08
N TYR A 405 -0.17 7.60 -12.84
CA TYR A 405 1.24 7.45 -12.51
C TYR A 405 1.79 6.07 -12.86
N PHE A 406 1.00 5.02 -12.61
CA PHE A 406 1.32 3.68 -13.10
C PHE A 406 1.56 3.66 -14.63
N VAL A 407 0.69 4.32 -15.41
CA VAL A 407 0.84 4.41 -16.88
C VAL A 407 2.11 5.16 -17.26
N LYS A 408 2.32 6.40 -16.78
CA LYS A 408 3.49 7.21 -17.19
C LYS A 408 4.83 6.58 -16.77
N ASN A 409 4.84 5.73 -15.74
CA ASN A 409 6.06 5.11 -15.19
C ASN A 409 6.23 3.64 -15.63
N SER A 410 5.31 3.08 -16.41
CA SER A 410 5.38 1.68 -16.89
C SER A 410 6.58 1.41 -17.81
N TRP A 411 7.07 2.43 -18.50
CA TRP A 411 8.26 2.38 -19.36
C TRP A 411 9.22 3.53 -19.06
N ALA A 412 10.52 3.30 -19.32
CA ALA A 412 11.58 4.29 -19.11
C ALA A 412 12.63 4.25 -20.22
N ALA A 413 13.29 5.38 -20.47
CA ALA A 413 14.45 5.46 -21.35
C ALA A 413 15.73 5.06 -20.60
N THR A 414 16.64 4.36 -21.28
CA THR A 414 17.88 3.86 -20.66
C THR A 414 19.11 4.66 -21.12
N PRO A 415 20.15 4.84 -20.27
CA PRO A 415 21.33 5.63 -20.64
C PRO A 415 22.08 5.14 -21.88
N ASP A 416 21.99 3.85 -22.20
CA ASP A 416 22.52 3.24 -23.43
C ASP A 416 21.55 3.34 -24.62
N LYS A 417 20.70 4.37 -24.64
CA LYS A 417 19.82 4.77 -25.74
C LYS A 417 18.78 3.71 -26.12
N GLY A 418 18.29 2.95 -25.13
CA GLY A 418 17.26 1.94 -25.28
C GLY A 418 16.03 2.24 -24.42
N LEU A 419 15.22 1.20 -24.22
CA LEU A 419 14.01 1.25 -23.40
C LEU A 419 13.99 0.12 -22.38
N ALA A 420 13.38 0.39 -21.24
CA ALA A 420 13.11 -0.57 -20.19
C ALA A 420 11.64 -0.57 -19.82
N ILE A 421 11.07 -1.76 -19.65
CA ILE A 421 9.75 -1.94 -19.05
C ILE A 421 9.91 -2.10 -17.53
N ILE A 422 9.14 -1.30 -16.79
CA ILE A 422 9.08 -1.33 -15.33
C ILE A 422 7.91 -2.20 -14.87
N ALA A 423 6.74 -2.02 -15.49
CA ALA A 423 5.52 -2.77 -15.22
C ALA A 423 4.77 -3.07 -16.53
N TYR A 424 4.20 -4.27 -16.63
CA TYR A 424 3.46 -4.72 -17.81
C TYR A 424 2.01 -4.29 -17.76
N ALA A 425 1.49 -3.79 -18.89
CA ALA A 425 0.11 -3.33 -19.03
C ALA A 425 -0.26 -3.11 -20.50
N PRO A 426 -1.56 -3.13 -20.88
CA PRO A 426 -1.96 -2.73 -22.21
C PRO A 426 -1.69 -1.23 -22.43
N VAL A 427 -0.60 -0.92 -23.12
CA VAL A 427 -0.17 0.46 -23.40
C VAL A 427 0.42 0.59 -24.81
N GLU A 428 0.47 1.80 -25.32
CA GLU A 428 1.27 2.17 -26.47
C GLU A 428 2.33 3.20 -26.05
N VAL A 429 3.58 2.93 -26.41
CA VAL A 429 4.73 3.76 -26.09
C VAL A 429 5.22 4.45 -27.35
N SER A 430 5.35 5.76 -27.34
CA SER A 430 6.04 6.56 -28.35
C SER A 430 7.33 7.11 -27.75
N ALA A 431 8.46 6.87 -28.41
CA ALA A 431 9.78 7.19 -27.88
C ALA A 431 10.81 7.45 -28.99
N VAL A 432 12.02 7.83 -28.58
CA VAL A 432 13.20 7.97 -29.43
C VAL A 432 14.29 7.06 -28.89
N VAL A 433 14.92 6.27 -29.75
CA VAL A 433 15.97 5.31 -29.37
C VAL A 433 17.19 5.46 -30.26
N ALA A 434 18.29 4.82 -29.86
CA ALA A 434 19.58 4.90 -30.54
C ALA A 434 19.99 6.37 -30.81
N ASN A 435 20.34 6.69 -32.05
CA ASN A 435 20.72 8.04 -32.48
C ASN A 435 19.55 8.75 -33.17
N GLY A 436 18.44 8.92 -32.46
CA GLY A 436 17.29 9.68 -32.95
C GLY A 436 16.36 8.89 -33.87
N ALA A 437 16.15 7.60 -33.63
CA ALA A 437 15.12 6.82 -34.33
C ALA A 437 13.80 6.87 -33.56
N HIS A 438 12.72 7.26 -34.24
CA HIS A 438 11.39 7.29 -33.63
C HIS A 438 10.81 5.88 -33.61
N ILE A 439 10.41 5.45 -32.41
CA ILE A 439 9.83 4.14 -32.16
C ILE A 439 8.43 4.28 -31.59
N ARG A 440 7.53 3.43 -32.06
CA ARG A 440 6.26 3.13 -31.40
C ARG A 440 6.23 1.66 -31.02
N ILE A 441 5.95 1.35 -29.76
CA ILE A 441 5.75 -0.03 -29.27
C ILE A 441 4.29 -0.16 -28.86
N ASP A 442 3.57 -1.07 -29.50
CA ASP A 442 2.25 -1.49 -29.05
C ASP A 442 2.40 -2.71 -28.13
N GLU A 443 2.15 -2.54 -26.83
CA GLU A 443 2.12 -3.61 -25.83
C GLU A 443 0.71 -4.22 -25.80
N GLU A 444 0.48 -5.18 -26.71
CA GLU A 444 -0.78 -5.90 -26.83
C GLU A 444 -0.83 -7.04 -25.80
N THR A 445 -1.64 -6.86 -24.75
CA THR A 445 -1.78 -7.84 -23.67
C THR A 445 -3.08 -7.68 -22.89
N ASN A 446 -3.55 -8.79 -22.29
CA ASN A 446 -4.56 -8.79 -21.23
C ASN A 446 -3.93 -9.02 -19.85
N TYR A 447 -2.60 -8.88 -19.72
CA TYR A 447 -1.92 -8.88 -18.43
C TYR A 447 -2.56 -7.83 -17.50
N PRO A 448 -2.78 -8.14 -16.21
CA PRO A 448 -2.30 -9.31 -15.45
C PRO A 448 -3.18 -10.57 -15.51
N PHE A 449 -4.25 -10.59 -16.31
CA PHE A 449 -5.21 -11.70 -16.32
C PHE A 449 -4.77 -12.86 -17.21
N GLU A 450 -4.01 -12.56 -18.26
CA GLU A 450 -3.45 -13.54 -19.21
C GLU A 450 -1.92 -13.51 -19.24
N GLU A 451 -1.33 -14.59 -19.73
CA GLU A 451 0.11 -14.86 -19.67
C GLU A 451 0.94 -14.18 -20.77
N GLN A 452 0.33 -13.82 -21.89
CA GLN A 452 1.05 -13.35 -23.08
C GLN A 452 1.10 -11.82 -23.16
N ILE A 453 2.29 -11.31 -23.46
CA ILE A 453 2.54 -9.90 -23.76
C ILE A 453 3.25 -9.84 -25.11
N LYS A 454 2.66 -9.12 -26.06
CA LYS A 454 3.20 -8.96 -27.40
C LYS A 454 3.59 -7.51 -27.62
N LEU A 455 4.87 -7.28 -27.88
CA LEU A 455 5.42 -5.97 -28.21
C LEU A 455 5.57 -5.88 -29.73
N LYS A 456 4.74 -5.06 -30.39
CA LYS A 456 4.84 -4.79 -31.83
C LYS A 456 5.63 -3.51 -32.06
N ILE A 457 6.77 -3.61 -32.75
CA ILE A 457 7.69 -2.50 -32.94
C ILE A 457 7.43 -1.83 -34.29
N SER A 458 7.17 -0.54 -34.26
CA SER A 458 7.15 0.34 -35.44
C SER A 458 8.31 1.32 -35.34
N LEU A 459 9.14 1.39 -36.38
CA LEU A 459 10.30 2.27 -36.45
C LEU A 459 10.25 3.09 -37.74
N ASP A 460 10.70 4.35 -37.68
CA ASP A 460 10.90 5.21 -38.84
C ASP A 460 12.11 4.78 -39.69
N LYS A 461 13.15 4.25 -39.04
CA LYS A 461 14.35 3.66 -39.64
C LYS A 461 14.91 2.52 -38.78
N PRO A 462 15.57 1.51 -39.37
CA PRO A 462 16.27 0.48 -38.60
C PRO A 462 17.24 1.10 -37.59
N ALA A 463 17.27 0.56 -36.37
CA ALA A 463 18.08 1.09 -35.28
C ALA A 463 18.59 -0.02 -34.36
N THR A 464 19.80 0.12 -33.84
CA THR A 464 20.37 -0.80 -32.85
C THR A 464 20.27 -0.18 -31.46
N PHE A 465 19.54 -0.84 -30.56
CA PHE A 465 19.37 -0.43 -29.17
C PHE A 465 18.95 -1.61 -28.30
N PRO A 466 19.15 -1.53 -26.97
CA PRO A 466 18.68 -2.54 -26.04
C PRO A 466 17.20 -2.36 -25.67
N LEU A 467 16.46 -3.47 -25.64
CA LEU A 467 15.22 -3.60 -24.87
C LEU A 467 15.52 -4.36 -23.57
N ARG A 468 15.12 -3.78 -22.44
CA ARG A 468 15.23 -4.39 -21.11
C ARG A 468 13.84 -4.83 -20.64
N LEU A 469 13.69 -6.14 -20.44
CA LEU A 469 12.43 -6.80 -20.14
C LEU A 469 12.49 -7.40 -18.74
N ARG A 470 11.67 -6.90 -17.82
CA ARG A 470 11.59 -7.42 -16.45
C ARG A 470 11.01 -8.83 -16.46
N ILE A 471 11.68 -9.81 -15.87
CA ILE A 471 11.15 -11.18 -15.79
C ILE A 471 10.57 -11.39 -14.39
N PRO A 472 9.24 -11.56 -14.23
CA PRO A 472 8.63 -11.65 -12.92
C PRO A 472 9.18 -12.82 -12.09
N SER A 473 9.46 -12.60 -10.81
CA SER A 473 10.01 -13.66 -9.94
C SER A 473 9.03 -14.80 -9.69
N TRP A 474 7.72 -14.55 -9.72
CA TRP A 474 6.68 -15.56 -9.54
C TRP A 474 6.57 -16.54 -10.73
N CYS A 475 7.07 -16.17 -11.92
CA CYS A 475 6.93 -16.98 -13.13
C CYS A 475 8.02 -18.06 -13.18
N LYS A 476 7.68 -19.34 -13.03
CA LYS A 476 8.69 -20.44 -13.03
C LYS A 476 9.33 -20.70 -14.38
N ASN A 477 8.56 -20.59 -15.46
CA ASN A 477 8.99 -20.98 -16.82
C ASN A 477 8.81 -19.83 -17.83
N PRO A 478 9.49 -18.69 -17.65
CA PRO A 478 9.36 -17.55 -18.55
C PRO A 478 9.92 -17.88 -19.93
N SER A 479 9.33 -17.30 -20.98
CA SER A 479 9.86 -17.41 -22.33
C SER A 479 9.73 -16.11 -23.10
N ILE A 480 10.75 -15.82 -23.91
CA ILE A 480 10.76 -14.68 -24.83
C ILE A 480 11.15 -15.18 -26.21
N SER A 481 10.48 -14.68 -27.24
CA SER A 481 10.88 -14.87 -28.62
C SER A 481 10.86 -13.55 -29.37
N VAL A 482 11.73 -13.42 -30.36
CA VAL A 482 11.76 -12.28 -31.28
C VAL A 482 11.57 -12.80 -32.69
N ASN A 483 10.51 -12.35 -33.37
CA ASN A 483 10.10 -12.84 -34.69
C ASN A 483 10.03 -14.38 -34.76
N GLY A 484 9.43 -15.00 -33.74
CA GLY A 484 9.30 -16.45 -33.60
C GLY A 484 10.58 -17.20 -33.16
N LYS A 485 11.73 -16.53 -33.04
CA LYS A 485 12.99 -17.14 -32.58
C LYS A 485 13.14 -16.99 -31.07
N ARG A 486 13.20 -18.12 -30.34
CA ARG A 486 13.33 -18.14 -28.88
C ARG A 486 14.69 -17.56 -28.43
N ILE A 487 14.65 -16.70 -27.41
CA ILE A 487 15.84 -16.21 -26.70
C ILE A 487 16.18 -17.19 -25.57
N LYS A 488 17.46 -17.57 -25.45
CA LYS A 488 17.97 -18.46 -24.40
C LYS A 488 18.38 -17.67 -23.16
N GLY A 489 18.49 -18.33 -22.01
CA GLY A 489 19.02 -17.74 -20.78
C GLY A 489 18.05 -16.79 -20.05
N ILE A 490 16.75 -16.86 -20.36
CA ILE A 490 15.73 -16.10 -19.62
C ILE A 490 15.56 -16.72 -18.24
N THR A 491 15.77 -15.91 -17.20
CA THR A 491 15.73 -16.34 -15.79
C THR A 491 14.76 -15.45 -15.02
N SER A 492 13.93 -16.06 -14.17
CA SER A 492 12.96 -15.36 -13.32
C SER A 492 13.66 -14.44 -12.33
N GLY A 493 13.03 -13.30 -12.01
CA GLY A 493 13.59 -12.31 -11.08
C GLY A 493 14.81 -11.57 -11.62
N GLN A 494 15.00 -11.53 -12.95
CA GLN A 494 16.07 -10.79 -13.61
C GLN A 494 15.52 -9.81 -14.64
N ILE A 495 16.36 -8.91 -15.15
CA ILE A 495 16.06 -8.08 -16.32
C ILE A 495 16.75 -8.71 -17.54
N ALA A 496 15.97 -9.19 -18.50
CA ALA A 496 16.49 -9.69 -19.77
C ALA A 496 16.83 -8.52 -20.69
N LYS A 497 18.09 -8.41 -21.11
CA LYS A 497 18.56 -7.40 -22.06
C LYS A 497 18.70 -8.00 -23.47
N ILE A 498 17.93 -7.48 -24.42
CA ILE A 498 17.98 -7.87 -25.83
C ILE A 498 18.57 -6.71 -26.64
N SER A 499 19.83 -6.84 -27.04
CA SER A 499 20.53 -5.86 -27.88
C SER A 499 20.70 -6.39 -29.30
N ARG A 500 20.03 -5.74 -30.26
CA ARG A 500 20.12 -6.08 -31.69
C ARG A 500 19.72 -4.90 -32.56
N GLU A 501 19.89 -5.05 -33.86
CA GLU A 501 19.19 -4.21 -34.84
C GLU A 501 17.70 -4.58 -34.86
N TRP A 502 16.87 -3.56 -34.66
CA TRP A 502 15.42 -3.63 -34.73
C TRP A 502 14.93 -2.99 -36.04
N LYS A 503 13.87 -3.58 -36.61
CA LYS A 503 13.19 -3.09 -37.80
C LYS A 503 11.70 -2.92 -37.51
N SER A 504 11.07 -2.02 -38.26
CA SER A 504 9.61 -1.91 -38.23
C SER A 504 8.99 -3.27 -38.56
N LYS A 505 7.93 -3.65 -37.84
CA LYS A 505 7.26 -4.97 -37.83
C LYS A 505 8.01 -6.09 -37.11
N ASP A 506 9.14 -5.80 -36.44
CA ASP A 506 9.68 -6.77 -35.48
C ASP A 506 8.68 -6.95 -34.33
N GLU A 507 8.57 -8.18 -33.84
CA GLU A 507 7.68 -8.57 -32.75
C GLU A 507 8.49 -9.26 -31.65
N VAL A 508 8.25 -8.85 -30.39
CA VAL A 508 8.72 -9.57 -29.20
C VAL A 508 7.52 -10.19 -28.51
N LEU A 509 7.50 -11.50 -28.40
CA LEU A 509 6.47 -12.23 -27.64
C LEU A 509 7.08 -12.69 -26.32
N LEU A 510 6.54 -12.16 -25.22
CA LEU A 510 6.78 -12.66 -23.87
C LEU A 510 5.61 -13.55 -23.46
N ASN A 511 5.93 -14.65 -22.79
CA ASN A 511 4.93 -15.52 -22.19
C ASN A 511 5.38 -15.88 -20.78
N PHE A 512 4.54 -15.54 -19.80
CA PHE A 512 4.75 -15.77 -18.38
C PHE A 512 3.68 -16.74 -17.84
N PRO A 513 3.91 -18.06 -17.92
CA PRO A 513 2.98 -19.05 -17.38
C PRO A 513 2.60 -18.75 -15.92
N MET A 514 1.30 -18.56 -15.68
CA MET A 514 0.75 -18.24 -14.36
C MET A 514 0.19 -19.50 -13.70
N GLU A 515 1.02 -20.15 -12.89
CA GLU A 515 0.59 -21.21 -11.98
C GLU A 515 -0.18 -20.65 -10.79
N ILE A 516 -1.09 -21.44 -10.23
CA ILE A 516 -1.76 -21.08 -8.98
C ILE A 516 -0.80 -21.31 -7.82
N ASN A 517 -0.62 -20.32 -6.95
CA ASN A 517 0.18 -20.44 -5.75
C ASN A 517 -0.68 -20.22 -4.50
N VAL A 518 -0.22 -20.75 -3.37
CA VAL A 518 -0.85 -20.56 -2.06
C VAL A 518 0.20 -19.98 -1.12
N SER A 519 -0.04 -18.77 -0.62
CA SER A 519 0.90 -18.05 0.25
C SER A 519 0.43 -18.10 1.71
N PRO A 520 1.32 -18.39 2.68
CA PRO A 520 0.96 -18.40 4.09
C PRO A 520 0.65 -16.99 4.59
N GLN A 521 -0.34 -16.90 5.47
CA GLN A 521 -0.80 -15.68 6.15
C GLN A 521 -0.86 -15.92 7.67
N VAL A 522 -1.37 -14.95 8.43
CA VAL A 522 -1.53 -15.08 9.89
C VAL A 522 -2.34 -16.32 10.27
N HIS A 523 -2.09 -16.87 11.46
CA HIS A 523 -2.83 -18.01 12.01
C HIS A 523 -2.81 -19.27 11.11
N HIS A 524 -1.75 -19.44 10.30
CA HIS A 524 -1.65 -20.49 9.29
C HIS A 524 -2.78 -20.48 8.25
N SER A 525 -3.49 -19.37 8.12
CA SER A 525 -4.38 -19.12 6.98
C SER A 525 -3.56 -18.95 5.71
N VAL A 526 -4.22 -18.95 4.57
CA VAL A 526 -3.58 -18.87 3.26
C VAL A 526 -4.30 -17.92 2.31
N SER A 527 -3.56 -17.31 1.39
CA SER A 527 -4.10 -16.59 0.24
C SER A 527 -3.80 -17.33 -1.06
N VAL A 528 -4.74 -17.31 -2.00
CA VAL A 528 -4.57 -17.93 -3.33
C VAL A 528 -4.13 -16.86 -4.33
N GLU A 529 -3.12 -17.16 -5.13
CA GLU A 529 -2.52 -16.23 -6.09
C GLU A 529 -2.38 -16.88 -7.47
N ARG A 530 -2.51 -16.11 -8.55
CA ARG A 530 -2.15 -16.53 -9.90
C ARG A 530 -1.52 -15.34 -10.64
N GLY A 531 -0.24 -15.48 -11.00
CA GLY A 531 0.53 -14.32 -11.48
C GLY A 531 0.66 -13.26 -10.37
N PRO A 532 0.51 -11.96 -10.67
CA PRO A 532 0.51 -10.91 -9.65
C PRO A 532 -0.84 -10.73 -8.95
N ILE A 533 -1.89 -11.49 -9.32
CA ILE A 533 -3.25 -11.34 -8.79
C ILE A 533 -3.46 -12.25 -7.57
N VAL A 534 -3.93 -11.65 -6.48
CA VAL A 534 -4.49 -12.34 -5.30
C VAL A 534 -5.97 -12.60 -5.55
N TYR A 535 -6.51 -13.71 -5.05
CA TYR A 535 -7.91 -14.09 -5.22
C TYR A 535 -8.67 -14.06 -3.89
N SER A 536 -9.92 -13.64 -3.97
CA SER A 536 -10.88 -13.57 -2.87
C SER A 536 -12.09 -14.45 -3.15
N LEU A 537 -12.85 -14.79 -2.13
CA LEU A 537 -14.12 -15.49 -2.27
C LEU A 537 -15.09 -14.64 -3.11
N LYS A 538 -15.71 -15.24 -4.13
CA LYS A 538 -16.85 -14.61 -4.83
C LYS A 538 -18.03 -14.51 -3.85
N MET A 539 -18.35 -13.29 -3.44
CA MET A 539 -19.44 -13.00 -2.50
C MET A 539 -20.54 -12.24 -3.23
N ASP A 540 -21.76 -12.75 -3.15
CA ASP A 540 -22.90 -11.98 -3.63
C ASP A 540 -23.17 -10.88 -2.59
N ALA A 541 -23.34 -9.64 -3.05
CA ALA A 541 -23.40 -8.46 -2.20
C ALA A 541 -24.71 -7.70 -2.36
N LYS A 542 -25.27 -7.24 -1.25
CA LYS A 542 -26.39 -6.30 -1.22
C LYS A 542 -25.87 -4.90 -0.92
N TYR A 543 -26.00 -4.01 -1.89
CA TYR A 543 -25.69 -2.59 -1.75
C TYR A 543 -26.94 -1.85 -1.27
N VAL A 544 -26.79 -1.06 -0.21
CA VAL A 544 -27.85 -0.23 0.37
C VAL A 544 -27.36 1.22 0.32
N SER A 545 -27.96 2.02 -0.57
CA SER A 545 -27.72 3.47 -0.60
C SER A 545 -28.33 4.10 0.65
N ILE A 546 -27.50 4.56 1.58
CA ILE A 546 -27.96 5.25 2.79
C ILE A 546 -28.02 6.77 2.58
N LYS A 547 -27.29 7.29 1.58
CA LYS A 547 -27.31 8.70 1.19
C LYS A 547 -26.96 8.83 -0.30
N GLU A 548 -27.64 9.73 -0.99
CA GLU A 548 -27.25 10.23 -2.31
C GLU A 548 -26.69 11.64 -2.14
N HIS A 549 -25.57 11.94 -2.79
CA HIS A 549 -24.90 13.24 -2.73
C HIS A 549 -25.40 14.18 -3.84
N LYS A 550 -24.98 15.45 -3.78
CA LYS A 550 -25.44 16.48 -4.72
C LYS A 550 -25.06 16.20 -6.17
N VAL A 551 -23.93 15.54 -6.39
CA VAL A 551 -23.48 15.14 -7.73
C VAL A 551 -24.11 13.79 -8.05
N GLU A 552 -24.79 13.71 -9.19
CA GLU A 552 -25.61 12.56 -9.55
C GLU A 552 -24.82 11.24 -9.61
N GLY A 553 -25.39 10.19 -9.01
CA GLY A 553 -24.83 8.85 -8.98
C GLY A 553 -23.66 8.66 -8.01
N PHE A 554 -23.42 9.61 -7.10
CA PHE A 554 -22.49 9.45 -5.98
C PHE A 554 -23.27 9.17 -4.70
N HIS A 555 -22.95 8.07 -4.01
CA HIS A 555 -23.71 7.61 -2.86
C HIS A 555 -22.83 7.22 -1.67
N ASP A 556 -23.43 7.19 -0.49
CA ASP A 556 -22.90 6.39 0.61
C ASP A 556 -23.59 5.02 0.56
N TYR A 557 -22.80 3.96 0.41
CA TYR A 557 -23.27 2.58 0.39
C TYR A 557 -22.82 1.80 1.62
N GLU A 558 -23.78 1.18 2.29
CA GLU A 558 -23.50 -0.01 3.09
C GLU A 558 -23.59 -1.25 2.20
N VAL A 559 -22.66 -2.18 2.39
CA VAL A 559 -22.53 -3.38 1.58
C VAL A 559 -22.49 -4.59 2.49
N TYR A 560 -23.44 -5.51 2.28
CA TYR A 560 -23.63 -6.70 3.11
C TYR A 560 -23.51 -7.98 2.29
N PRO A 561 -22.98 -9.07 2.88
CA PRO A 561 -22.90 -10.35 2.21
C PRO A 561 -24.30 -10.98 2.14
N VAL A 562 -24.67 -11.51 0.98
CA VAL A 562 -25.92 -12.27 0.77
C VAL A 562 -25.70 -13.75 1.05
N ASN A 563 -24.52 -14.26 0.68
CA ASN A 563 -24.12 -15.64 0.89
C ASN A 563 -23.11 -15.78 2.04
N PRO A 564 -22.95 -16.99 2.61
CA PRO A 564 -21.92 -17.26 3.61
C PRO A 564 -20.53 -16.89 3.11
N TRP A 565 -19.67 -16.37 3.99
CA TRP A 565 -18.31 -15.96 3.68
C TRP A 565 -17.25 -16.74 4.48
N ASN A 566 -17.68 -17.42 5.53
CA ASN A 566 -16.86 -18.09 6.53
C ASN A 566 -16.37 -19.47 6.09
N TYR A 567 -15.64 -19.53 4.98
CA TYR A 567 -15.10 -20.78 4.41
C TYR A 567 -13.62 -20.99 4.75
N GLY A 568 -13.26 -22.23 5.06
CA GLY A 568 -11.86 -22.70 5.03
C GLY A 568 -11.59 -23.52 3.77
N LEU A 569 -10.38 -23.40 3.21
CA LEU A 569 -9.96 -24.09 1.99
C LEU A 569 -9.47 -25.51 2.25
N ILE A 570 -9.78 -26.42 1.34
CA ILE A 570 -9.24 -27.78 1.26
C ILE A 570 -8.31 -27.84 0.05
N PHE A 571 -7.03 -28.15 0.27
CA PHE A 571 -6.06 -28.32 -0.81
C PHE A 571 -4.91 -29.25 -0.43
N ASP A 572 -4.32 -29.90 -1.43
CA ASP A 572 -3.10 -30.69 -1.30
C ASP A 572 -1.87 -29.77 -1.34
N LYS A 573 -1.21 -29.63 -0.18
CA LYS A 573 0.02 -28.85 -0.04
C LYS A 573 1.19 -29.37 -0.89
N LYS A 574 1.21 -30.66 -1.24
CA LYS A 574 2.24 -31.27 -2.09
C LYS A 574 1.96 -31.08 -3.57
N ASN A 575 0.70 -30.88 -3.94
CA ASN A 575 0.27 -30.69 -5.32
C ASN A 575 -0.83 -29.62 -5.44
N ILE A 576 -0.43 -28.36 -5.26
CA ILE A 576 -1.34 -27.20 -5.29
C ILE A 576 -2.19 -27.18 -6.56
N GLN A 577 -1.61 -27.43 -7.73
CA GLN A 577 -2.33 -27.34 -9.01
C GLN A 577 -3.50 -28.32 -9.10
N SER A 578 -3.46 -29.45 -8.39
CA SER A 578 -4.55 -30.44 -8.40
C SER A 578 -5.80 -29.99 -7.61
N SER A 579 -5.65 -28.99 -6.74
CA SER A 579 -6.70 -28.54 -5.82
C SER A 579 -7.50 -27.35 -6.31
N PHE A 580 -7.03 -26.71 -7.39
CA PHE A 580 -7.62 -25.49 -7.93
C PHE A 580 -7.79 -25.60 -9.43
N THR A 581 -8.87 -25.05 -9.96
CA THR A 581 -9.10 -24.98 -11.42
C THR A 581 -9.30 -23.53 -11.84
N ALA A 582 -8.38 -23.00 -12.64
CA ALA A 582 -8.54 -21.68 -13.25
C ALA A 582 -9.54 -21.77 -14.42
N ILE A 583 -10.60 -20.98 -14.36
CA ILE A 583 -11.58 -20.79 -15.42
C ILE A 583 -11.24 -19.47 -16.11
N LYS A 584 -10.96 -19.54 -17.42
CA LYS A 584 -10.70 -18.36 -18.26
C LYS A 584 -11.96 -18.02 -19.06
N GLY A 585 -12.26 -16.73 -19.15
CA GLY A 585 -13.33 -16.15 -19.95
C GLY A 585 -12.79 -15.10 -20.92
N ALA A 586 -13.69 -14.45 -21.67
CA ALA A 586 -13.32 -13.33 -22.52
C ALA A 586 -12.89 -12.13 -21.67
N MET A 587 -11.93 -11.35 -22.18
CA MET A 587 -11.49 -10.12 -21.53
C MET A 587 -12.57 -9.03 -21.65
N PRO A 588 -13.17 -8.55 -20.55
CA PRO A 588 -14.11 -7.43 -20.58
C PRO A 588 -13.36 -6.08 -20.64
N GLU A 589 -14.09 -5.00 -20.89
CA GLU A 589 -13.52 -3.65 -20.76
C GLU A 589 -13.12 -3.33 -19.31
N ASN A 590 -13.93 -3.77 -18.33
CA ASN A 590 -13.63 -3.60 -16.91
C ASN A 590 -13.49 -4.96 -16.20
N PRO A 591 -12.25 -5.47 -16.04
CA PRO A 591 -12.00 -6.79 -15.46
C PRO A 591 -12.19 -6.83 -13.93
N PHE A 592 -12.45 -5.68 -13.30
CA PHE A 592 -12.71 -5.58 -11.86
C PHE A 592 -14.21 -5.65 -11.53
N VAL A 593 -15.10 -5.82 -12.51
CA VAL A 593 -16.49 -6.22 -12.26
C VAL A 593 -16.52 -7.71 -11.94
N GLN A 594 -16.90 -8.09 -10.71
CA GLN A 594 -16.90 -9.49 -10.22
C GLN A 594 -17.53 -10.48 -11.22
N ALA A 595 -18.73 -10.13 -11.73
CA ALA A 595 -19.49 -11.02 -12.61
C ALA A 595 -18.75 -11.31 -13.92
N GLU A 596 -18.03 -10.31 -14.44
CA GLU A 596 -17.42 -10.28 -15.77
C GLU A 596 -15.93 -10.59 -15.76
N THR A 597 -15.29 -10.66 -14.59
CA THR A 597 -13.84 -10.84 -14.48
C THR A 597 -13.36 -12.05 -15.28
N PRO A 598 -12.29 -11.90 -16.08
CA PRO A 598 -11.90 -12.87 -17.12
C PRO A 598 -11.26 -14.14 -16.54
N VAL A 599 -10.85 -14.14 -15.27
CA VAL A 599 -10.27 -15.32 -14.62
C VAL A 599 -10.91 -15.53 -13.26
N LYS A 600 -11.39 -16.75 -13.04
CA LYS A 600 -11.95 -17.23 -11.77
C LYS A 600 -11.22 -18.51 -11.37
N ILE A 601 -11.19 -18.84 -10.08
CA ILE A 601 -10.59 -20.08 -9.59
C ILE A 601 -11.65 -20.89 -8.85
N LYS A 602 -11.83 -22.16 -9.20
CA LYS A 602 -12.62 -23.11 -8.41
C LYS A 602 -11.76 -23.75 -7.34
N ALA A 603 -12.31 -23.90 -6.14
CA ALA A 603 -11.65 -24.52 -5.00
C ALA A 603 -12.67 -25.31 -4.17
N LYS A 604 -12.20 -26.33 -3.45
CA LYS A 604 -13.02 -27.02 -2.43
C LYS A 604 -12.88 -26.32 -1.09
N ALA A 605 -13.98 -26.20 -0.37
CA ALA A 605 -14.02 -25.55 0.93
C ALA A 605 -15.08 -26.17 1.84
N GLN A 606 -14.99 -25.89 3.14
CA GLN A 606 -16.05 -26.16 4.12
C GLN A 606 -16.33 -24.89 4.91
N LYS A 607 -17.59 -24.68 5.31
CA LYS A 607 -17.97 -23.60 6.23
C LYS A 607 -17.37 -23.82 7.62
N ILE A 608 -17.05 -22.74 8.31
CA ILE A 608 -16.55 -22.73 9.68
C ILE A 608 -17.56 -21.97 10.53
N LYS A 609 -18.46 -22.70 11.20
CA LYS A 609 -19.58 -22.13 11.96
C LYS A 609 -19.14 -21.12 13.02
N ASP A 610 -18.01 -21.36 13.68
CA ASP A 610 -17.52 -20.50 14.76
C ASP A 610 -16.78 -19.26 14.28
N TRP A 611 -16.47 -19.17 12.98
CA TRP A 611 -15.90 -17.97 12.38
C TRP A 611 -17.02 -17.01 11.98
N THR A 612 -17.25 -16.03 12.86
CA THR A 612 -18.38 -15.09 12.79
C THR A 612 -17.90 -13.65 12.74
N MET A 613 -18.83 -12.70 12.62
CA MET A 613 -18.55 -11.28 12.88
C MET A 613 -17.98 -11.06 14.29
N ALA A 614 -17.15 -10.03 14.44
CA ALA A 614 -16.67 -9.53 15.72
C ALA A 614 -17.81 -8.84 16.51
N TYR A 615 -17.54 -8.49 17.76
CA TYR A 615 -18.54 -7.99 18.71
C TYR A 615 -19.22 -6.68 18.29
N ASN A 616 -18.50 -5.80 17.59
CA ASN A 616 -19.03 -4.55 17.02
C ASN A 616 -19.74 -4.74 15.65
N GLY A 617 -19.63 -5.93 15.06
CA GLY A 617 -20.13 -6.25 13.74
C GLY A 617 -19.50 -5.44 12.59
N MET A 618 -18.40 -4.72 12.81
CA MET A 618 -17.71 -3.90 11.79
C MET A 618 -16.77 -4.71 10.91
N HIS A 619 -16.26 -5.80 11.45
CA HIS A 619 -15.37 -6.73 10.76
C HIS A 619 -15.64 -8.16 11.24
N ALA A 620 -15.12 -9.14 10.51
CA ALA A 620 -15.10 -10.51 10.99
C ALA A 620 -14.25 -10.63 12.28
N LEU A 621 -14.44 -11.68 13.07
CA LEU A 621 -13.31 -12.15 13.88
C LEU A 621 -12.15 -12.47 12.95
N ASP A 622 -10.93 -12.34 13.44
CA ASP A 622 -9.76 -12.73 12.64
C ASP A 622 -9.84 -14.20 12.24
N VAL A 623 -9.07 -14.57 11.22
CA VAL A 623 -9.02 -15.96 10.73
C VAL A 623 -8.72 -16.91 11.89
N PRO A 624 -9.50 -17.99 12.10
CA PRO A 624 -9.17 -18.97 13.15
C PRO A 624 -7.82 -19.64 12.91
N PHE A 625 -7.12 -19.99 14.00
CA PHE A 625 -5.86 -20.72 13.96
C PHE A 625 -6.03 -22.10 13.33
N GLY A 626 -5.27 -22.35 12.27
CA GLY A 626 -5.36 -23.56 11.45
C GLY A 626 -4.15 -24.50 11.54
N PRO A 627 -4.27 -25.70 10.93
CA PRO A 627 -5.47 -26.24 10.29
C PRO A 627 -6.58 -26.57 11.28
N LEU A 628 -7.83 -26.58 10.81
CA LEU A 628 -9.00 -26.94 11.63
C LEU A 628 -9.92 -27.94 10.91
N THR A 629 -10.66 -28.73 11.69
CA THR A 629 -11.71 -29.61 11.15
C THR A 629 -13.02 -28.86 10.99
N SER A 630 -13.80 -29.21 9.96
CA SER A 630 -15.20 -28.81 9.84
C SER A 630 -16.10 -30.02 9.61
N GLY A 631 -17.24 -30.06 10.29
CA GLY A 631 -18.31 -31.03 10.08
C GLY A 631 -19.30 -30.62 8.99
N GLU A 632 -19.11 -29.47 8.35
CA GLU A 632 -19.99 -28.96 7.30
C GLU A 632 -19.76 -29.69 5.97
N PRO A 633 -20.72 -29.72 5.04
CA PRO A 633 -20.51 -30.32 3.72
C PRO A 633 -19.34 -29.67 2.97
N VAL A 634 -18.60 -30.46 2.20
CA VAL A 634 -17.62 -29.94 1.23
C VAL A 634 -18.37 -29.29 0.08
N GLU A 635 -18.06 -28.02 -0.19
CA GLU A 635 -18.64 -27.21 -1.25
C GLU A 635 -17.56 -26.83 -2.26
N GLU A 636 -17.93 -26.73 -3.54
CA GLU A 636 -17.10 -26.06 -4.54
C GLU A 636 -17.42 -24.57 -4.53
N ILE A 637 -16.43 -23.77 -4.15
CA ILE A 637 -16.53 -22.31 -4.16
C ILE A 637 -15.83 -21.72 -5.38
N THR A 638 -16.14 -20.46 -5.68
CA THR A 638 -15.47 -19.69 -6.73
C THR A 638 -14.72 -18.54 -6.10
N LEU A 639 -13.48 -18.34 -6.55
CA LEU A 639 -12.63 -17.22 -6.19
C LEU A 639 -12.51 -16.27 -7.38
N THR A 640 -12.53 -14.98 -7.11
CA THR A 640 -12.44 -13.85 -8.06
C THR A 640 -11.23 -12.99 -7.69
N PRO A 641 -10.66 -12.18 -8.60
CA PRO A 641 -9.54 -11.30 -8.28
C PRO A 641 -9.84 -10.37 -7.09
N PHE A 642 -8.86 -10.16 -6.22
CA PHE A 642 -8.98 -9.33 -5.02
C PHE A 642 -9.53 -7.92 -5.32
N GLY A 643 -9.05 -7.36 -6.42
CA GLY A 643 -9.49 -6.06 -6.91
C GLY A 643 -10.94 -6.01 -7.35
N SER A 644 -11.61 -7.15 -7.61
CA SER A 644 -12.97 -7.21 -8.15
C SER A 644 -14.10 -7.16 -7.12
N GLU A 645 -13.77 -6.97 -5.84
CA GLU A 645 -14.71 -7.01 -4.72
C GLU A 645 -14.64 -5.74 -3.86
N ASN A 646 -15.78 -5.30 -3.28
CA ASN A 646 -15.78 -4.35 -2.15
C ASN A 646 -15.83 -5.08 -0.81
N ILE A 647 -16.62 -6.16 -0.69
CA ILE A 647 -16.60 -7.11 0.43
C ILE A 647 -15.90 -8.40 0.00
N ARG A 648 -14.98 -8.92 0.82
CA ARG A 648 -14.07 -9.99 0.39
C ARG A 648 -13.54 -10.83 1.53
N ILE A 649 -13.16 -12.06 1.22
CA ILE A 649 -12.33 -12.93 2.06
C ILE A 649 -11.17 -13.42 1.22
N SER A 650 -9.95 -13.10 1.62
CA SER A 650 -8.72 -13.37 0.84
C SER A 650 -7.69 -14.16 1.64
N ASN A 651 -7.80 -14.11 2.98
CA ASN A 651 -7.04 -14.95 3.88
C ASN A 651 -7.99 -16.03 4.39
N PHE A 652 -7.80 -17.26 3.92
CA PHE A 652 -8.66 -18.40 4.21
C PHE A 652 -8.04 -19.30 5.27
N PRO A 653 -8.78 -19.71 6.31
CA PRO A 653 -8.37 -20.81 7.15
C PRO A 653 -8.17 -22.08 6.33
N VAL A 654 -7.30 -22.98 6.80
CA VAL A 654 -7.05 -24.27 6.13
C VAL A 654 -7.85 -25.36 6.84
N ILE A 655 -8.64 -26.10 6.07
CA ILE A 655 -9.32 -27.30 6.55
C ILE A 655 -8.35 -28.48 6.53
N GLY A 656 -8.21 -29.15 7.66
CA GLY A 656 -7.35 -30.32 7.81
C GLY A 656 -7.27 -30.79 9.25
N GLU A 657 -6.42 -31.78 9.50
CA GLU A 657 -6.14 -32.25 10.86
C GLU A 657 -5.42 -31.15 11.67
N PRO A 658 -5.95 -30.76 12.85
CA PRO A 658 -5.27 -29.83 13.74
C PRO A 658 -3.92 -30.38 14.16
N GLY A 659 -2.94 -29.50 14.33
CA GLY A 659 -1.65 -29.86 14.92
C GLY A 659 -1.80 -30.38 16.35
N LYS A 660 -0.80 -31.14 16.82
CA LYS A 660 -0.74 -31.54 18.24
C LYS A 660 -0.68 -30.29 19.12
N PRO A 661 -1.39 -30.25 20.27
CA PRO A 661 -1.27 -29.16 21.22
C PRO A 661 0.19 -28.95 21.66
N VAL A 662 0.62 -27.70 21.71
CA VAL A 662 1.95 -27.33 22.17
C VAL A 662 2.00 -27.48 23.70
N GLY A 663 2.81 -28.42 24.21
CA GLY A 663 2.93 -28.69 25.65
C GLY A 663 3.68 -27.64 26.46
N SER A 664 4.51 -26.83 25.77
CA SER A 664 5.19 -25.68 26.34
C SER A 664 5.55 -24.67 25.25
N PHE A 665 5.45 -23.38 25.56
CA PHE A 665 5.79 -22.28 24.67
C PHE A 665 6.80 -21.35 25.35
N GLU A 666 7.83 -20.91 24.63
CA GLU A 666 8.79 -19.93 25.11
C GLU A 666 9.07 -18.87 24.04
N ALA A 667 9.17 -17.60 24.45
CA ALA A 667 9.63 -16.50 23.60
C ALA A 667 10.45 -15.49 24.41
N ASN A 668 11.67 -15.21 23.95
CA ASN A 668 12.62 -14.29 24.57
C ASN A 668 13.02 -13.11 23.67
N PHE A 669 12.46 -13.03 22.47
CA PHE A 669 12.59 -11.92 21.51
C PHE A 669 14.02 -11.42 21.16
N ASP A 670 15.07 -12.16 21.49
CA ASP A 670 16.48 -11.82 21.22
C ASP A 670 16.76 -11.57 19.72
N ASN A 671 15.96 -12.16 18.84
CA ASN A 671 16.05 -11.99 17.39
C ASN A 671 15.27 -10.77 16.84
N ASN A 672 14.67 -9.95 17.70
CA ASN A 672 13.81 -8.81 17.35
C ASN A 672 12.73 -9.18 16.32
N ASN A 673 11.98 -10.23 16.63
CA ASN A 673 10.92 -10.77 15.78
C ASN A 673 9.68 -11.12 16.61
N MET A 674 8.50 -10.71 16.12
CA MET A 674 7.18 -11.03 16.67
C MET A 674 6.39 -12.00 15.79
N GLN A 675 7.06 -12.74 14.90
CA GLN A 675 6.43 -13.77 14.09
C GLN A 675 5.64 -14.77 14.96
N GLY A 676 4.37 -14.97 14.63
CA GLY A 676 3.42 -15.77 15.41
C GLY A 676 2.41 -14.92 16.18
N TRP A 677 2.84 -13.74 16.66
CA TRP A 677 2.01 -12.81 17.40
C TRP A 677 1.16 -11.95 16.47
N VAL A 678 -0.15 -11.89 16.72
CA VAL A 678 -1.10 -11.11 15.93
C VAL A 678 -1.62 -9.93 16.72
N TYR A 679 -1.63 -8.75 16.09
CA TYR A 679 -1.89 -7.48 16.75
C TYR A 679 -3.36 -7.13 16.62
N TYR A 680 -3.96 -6.71 17.73
CA TYR A 680 -5.32 -6.19 17.82
C TYR A 680 -5.27 -4.81 18.47
N GLY A 681 -4.98 -3.81 17.63
CA GLY A 681 -4.79 -2.42 18.01
C GLY A 681 -3.43 -2.17 18.68
N GLY A 682 -3.11 -0.89 18.86
CA GLY A 682 -1.85 -0.35 19.34
C GLY A 682 -0.69 -0.49 18.35
N GLY A 683 0.34 0.31 18.58
CA GLY A 683 1.66 0.03 18.03
C GLY A 683 2.36 -1.05 18.85
N TRP A 684 3.01 -2.00 18.17
CA TRP A 684 3.83 -3.03 18.81
C TRP A 684 5.11 -3.21 18.02
N PHE A 685 6.23 -3.30 18.72
CA PHE A 685 7.54 -3.49 18.09
C PHE A 685 8.49 -4.26 19.01
N THR A 686 9.53 -4.83 18.42
CA THR A 686 10.62 -5.44 19.18
C THR A 686 11.84 -4.53 19.21
N LYS A 687 12.48 -4.43 20.36
CA LYS A 687 13.75 -3.73 20.53
C LYS A 687 14.47 -4.28 21.75
N ASP A 688 15.79 -4.42 21.63
CA ASP A 688 16.69 -4.84 22.72
C ASP A 688 16.26 -6.18 23.38
N GLY A 689 15.80 -7.13 22.56
CA GLY A 689 15.39 -8.46 23.04
C GLY A 689 14.02 -8.48 23.73
N ALA A 690 13.19 -7.44 23.55
CA ALA A 690 11.89 -7.38 24.22
C ALA A 690 10.78 -6.83 23.29
N ILE A 691 9.52 -7.12 23.61
CA ILE A 691 8.35 -6.49 23.00
C ILE A 691 8.04 -5.20 23.72
N HIS A 692 7.77 -4.14 22.96
CA HIS A 692 7.35 -2.83 23.46
C HIS A 692 5.97 -2.49 22.90
N ALA A 693 5.10 -2.01 23.77
CA ALA A 693 3.88 -1.33 23.33
C ALA A 693 4.20 0.14 23.00
N ALA A 694 3.70 0.62 21.87
CA ALA A 694 3.89 1.99 21.41
C ALA A 694 2.57 2.74 21.33
N SER A 695 2.54 3.94 21.91
CA SER A 695 1.45 4.88 21.68
C SER A 695 1.60 5.55 20.33
N ASN A 696 0.47 5.77 19.67
CA ASN A 696 0.38 6.53 18.44
C ASN A 696 0.10 8.02 18.68
N LYS A 697 0.48 8.55 19.86
CA LYS A 697 0.28 9.97 20.24
C LYS A 697 0.83 10.90 19.15
N GLY A 698 -0.04 11.64 18.47
CA GLY A 698 0.34 12.57 17.40
C GLY A 698 -0.68 12.73 16.27
N SER A 699 -1.58 11.77 16.07
CA SER A 699 -2.87 12.00 15.38
C SER A 699 -3.94 12.24 16.45
N TRP A 700 -5.07 12.82 16.09
CA TRP A 700 -6.10 13.35 16.99
C TRP A 700 -6.79 12.30 17.91
N GLY A 701 -6.36 11.03 17.89
CA GLY A 701 -6.72 9.96 18.83
C GLY A 701 -5.78 9.78 20.04
N SER A 702 -6.35 9.31 21.15
CA SER A 702 -5.63 8.89 22.35
C SER A 702 -5.08 7.46 22.20
N GLY A 703 -3.85 7.23 22.65
CA GLY A 703 -3.12 5.98 22.42
C GLY A 703 -3.63 4.75 23.19
N ILE A 704 -3.24 3.56 22.71
CA ILE A 704 -3.37 2.23 23.36
C ILE A 704 -4.57 2.06 24.31
N HIS A 705 -5.79 2.01 23.76
CA HIS A 705 -7.01 1.71 24.53
C HIS A 705 -7.30 0.22 24.62
N GLY A 706 -6.45 -0.52 25.34
CA GLY A 706 -6.61 -1.96 25.53
C GLY A 706 -6.16 -2.79 24.32
N SER A 707 -5.14 -2.29 23.62
CA SER A 707 -4.38 -3.01 22.60
C SER A 707 -3.86 -4.34 23.12
N LYS A 708 -3.80 -5.33 22.24
CA LYS A 708 -3.32 -6.67 22.60
C LYS A 708 -2.57 -7.35 21.47
N VAL A 709 -1.61 -8.20 21.82
CA VAL A 709 -0.94 -9.12 20.90
C VAL A 709 -1.15 -10.55 21.36
N ILE A 710 -1.57 -11.42 20.44
CA ILE A 710 -2.02 -12.78 20.76
C ILE A 710 -1.11 -13.79 20.07
N GLU A 711 -0.66 -14.80 20.82
CA GLU A 711 -0.01 -15.99 20.29
C GLU A 711 -1.03 -17.13 20.22
N SER A 712 -1.65 -17.26 19.04
CA SER A 712 -2.80 -18.15 18.82
C SER A 712 -2.42 -19.63 18.66
N SER A 713 -1.13 -19.97 18.52
CA SER A 713 -0.69 -21.38 18.46
C SER A 713 -0.79 -22.09 19.80
N VAL A 714 -0.83 -21.34 20.89
CA VAL A 714 -1.05 -21.86 22.25
C VAL A 714 -2.55 -22.06 22.46
N ASN A 715 -2.96 -23.20 23.01
CA ASN A 715 -4.36 -23.50 23.31
C ASN A 715 -4.50 -24.42 24.52
N ILE A 716 -4.20 -23.89 25.72
CA ILE A 716 -3.99 -24.68 26.93
C ILE A 716 -5.12 -24.43 27.94
N ALA A 717 -5.52 -25.50 28.64
CA ALA A 717 -6.52 -25.43 29.70
C ALA A 717 -5.90 -25.11 31.06
N ASN A 718 -5.06 -26.00 31.58
CA ASN A 718 -4.36 -25.80 32.85
C ASN A 718 -2.93 -25.35 32.56
N LEU A 719 -2.54 -24.17 33.05
CA LEU A 719 -1.27 -23.56 32.62
C LEU A 719 -0.52 -22.90 33.77
N ILE A 720 0.81 -22.90 33.61
CA ILE A 720 1.70 -21.92 34.21
C ILE A 720 2.05 -20.92 33.10
N PHE A 721 1.88 -19.62 33.35
CA PHE A 721 2.31 -18.56 32.43
C PHE A 721 3.16 -17.56 33.21
N GLU A 722 4.42 -17.46 32.80
CA GLU A 722 5.42 -16.53 33.31
C GLU A 722 5.78 -15.49 32.24
N SER A 723 5.97 -14.24 32.66
CA SER A 723 6.44 -13.14 31.83
C SER A 723 7.24 -12.17 32.69
N GLU A 724 8.32 -11.63 32.14
CA GLU A 724 8.91 -10.41 32.67
C GLU A 724 8.13 -9.21 32.11
N ILE A 725 7.70 -8.32 33.00
CA ILE A 725 6.90 -7.14 32.66
C ILE A 725 7.53 -5.92 33.29
N THR A 726 7.78 -4.91 32.46
CA THR A 726 8.17 -3.57 32.90
C THR A 726 6.98 -2.65 32.64
N PRO A 727 6.18 -2.29 33.65
CA PRO A 727 5.03 -1.41 33.49
C PRO A 727 5.49 0.04 33.25
N GLY A 728 4.69 0.78 32.48
CA GLY A 728 4.84 2.23 32.36
C GLY A 728 4.36 2.97 33.61
N ASP A 729 4.46 4.30 33.55
CA ASP A 729 4.00 5.27 34.56
C ASP A 729 2.47 5.38 34.64
N LEU A 730 1.77 5.12 33.53
CA LEU A 730 0.32 5.16 33.43
C LEU A 730 -0.27 3.82 33.01
N GLY A 731 -1.59 3.70 33.21
CA GLY A 731 -2.37 2.59 32.69
C GLY A 731 -2.05 1.24 33.31
N ASN A 732 -2.44 0.17 32.61
CA ASN A 732 -2.23 -1.20 33.03
C ASN A 732 -1.38 -1.96 32.01
N ALA A 733 -0.43 -2.72 32.53
CA ALA A 733 0.43 -3.62 31.78
C ALA A 733 0.22 -5.05 32.26
N GLY A 734 -0.16 -5.95 31.37
CA GLY A 734 -0.44 -7.32 31.81
C GLY A 734 -0.44 -8.38 30.73
N ILE A 735 -0.75 -9.58 31.17
CA ILE A 735 -0.92 -10.76 30.34
C ILE A 735 -2.39 -11.19 30.31
N ILE A 736 -2.79 -11.77 29.19
CA ILE A 736 -4.10 -12.40 29.00
C ILE A 736 -3.93 -13.89 28.70
N PHE A 737 -4.82 -14.71 29.24
CA PHE A 737 -4.73 -16.17 29.12
C PHE A 737 -6.10 -16.82 29.02
N ARG A 738 -6.13 -18.04 28.48
CA ARG A 738 -7.35 -18.73 28.03
C ARG A 738 -8.19 -17.86 27.09
N VAL A 739 -7.49 -17.15 26.20
CA VAL A 739 -8.07 -16.19 25.27
C VAL A 739 -8.76 -16.91 24.12
N SER A 740 -9.98 -16.49 23.79
CA SER A 740 -10.69 -16.88 22.59
C SER A 740 -11.36 -15.68 21.95
N ARG A 741 -11.57 -15.77 20.63
CA ARG A 741 -12.27 -14.74 19.83
C ARG A 741 -11.71 -13.32 20.03
N PRO A 742 -10.38 -13.10 19.93
CA PRO A 742 -9.83 -11.76 20.03
C PRO A 742 -10.31 -10.88 18.87
N ALA A 743 -10.52 -9.60 19.16
CA ALA A 743 -10.91 -8.56 18.21
C ALA A 743 -10.33 -7.20 18.65
N PHE A 744 -10.47 -6.19 17.79
CA PHE A 744 -10.10 -4.81 18.09
C PHE A 744 -10.99 -4.21 19.18
N GLY A 745 -10.40 -3.43 20.10
CA GLY A 745 -11.09 -2.84 21.26
C GLY A 745 -10.71 -3.49 22.59
N ALA A 746 -10.72 -2.71 23.67
CA ALA A 746 -10.08 -3.07 24.94
C ALA A 746 -10.48 -4.42 25.55
N ASP A 747 -11.78 -4.70 25.53
CA ASP A 747 -12.39 -5.87 26.17
C ASP A 747 -13.01 -6.83 25.15
N MET A 748 -12.73 -6.61 23.86
CA MET A 748 -13.20 -7.44 22.77
C MET A 748 -12.32 -8.69 22.63
N TYR A 749 -12.47 -9.58 23.60
CA TYR A 749 -11.95 -10.96 23.64
C TYR A 749 -12.67 -11.68 24.78
N LYS A 750 -12.65 -13.02 24.76
CA LYS A 750 -13.08 -13.85 25.89
C LYS A 750 -11.86 -14.42 26.59
N GLY A 751 -11.66 -14.13 27.87
CA GLY A 751 -10.50 -14.65 28.62
C GLY A 751 -10.25 -13.92 29.92
N TYR A 752 -9.16 -14.28 30.60
CA TYR A 752 -8.71 -13.63 31.83
C TYR A 752 -7.56 -12.68 31.56
N TYR A 753 -7.43 -11.67 32.43
CA TYR A 753 -6.37 -10.68 32.43
C TYR A 753 -5.77 -10.58 33.82
N VAL A 754 -4.44 -10.49 33.88
CA VAL A 754 -3.70 -10.11 35.10
C VAL A 754 -2.81 -8.92 34.76
N GLY A 755 -2.98 -7.83 35.49
CA GLY A 755 -2.36 -6.55 35.18
C GLY A 755 -1.69 -5.88 36.37
N LEU A 756 -0.61 -5.16 36.08
CA LEU A 756 0.10 -4.25 36.98
C LEU A 756 -0.24 -2.81 36.60
N ASN A 757 -0.47 -1.97 37.60
CA ASN A 757 -0.75 -0.55 37.43
C ASN A 757 0.12 0.25 38.40
N ALA A 758 1.15 0.92 37.88
CA ALA A 758 2.07 1.72 38.66
C ALA A 758 1.40 2.99 39.22
N ALA A 759 0.51 3.62 38.44
CA ALA A 759 -0.19 4.85 38.84
C ALA A 759 -1.10 4.68 40.06
N SER A 760 -1.57 3.46 40.33
CA SER A 760 -2.47 3.15 41.45
C SER A 760 -1.91 2.12 42.44
N ASP A 761 -0.63 1.75 42.30
CA ASP A 761 0.02 0.72 43.13
C ASP A 761 -0.86 -0.53 43.27
N ARG A 762 -1.31 -1.06 42.13
CA ARG A 762 -2.29 -2.15 42.11
C ARG A 762 -1.87 -3.28 41.18
N ILE A 763 -2.08 -4.50 41.67
CA ILE A 763 -2.19 -5.70 40.85
C ILE A 763 -3.66 -6.16 40.82
N GLU A 764 -4.15 -6.56 39.66
CA GLU A 764 -5.53 -7.01 39.49
C GLU A 764 -5.64 -8.27 38.63
N ILE A 765 -6.70 -9.03 38.89
CA ILE A 765 -7.19 -10.09 38.02
C ILE A 765 -8.64 -9.80 37.64
N GLY A 766 -8.92 -9.87 36.35
CA GLY A 766 -10.26 -9.73 35.81
C GLY A 766 -10.50 -10.64 34.62
N LYS A 767 -11.67 -10.48 34.00
CA LYS A 767 -12.08 -11.22 32.82
C LYS A 767 -12.81 -10.33 31.84
N ALA A 768 -12.65 -10.62 30.55
CA ALA A 768 -13.42 -9.99 29.48
C ALA A 768 -14.32 -11.05 28.84
N ASP A 769 -15.58 -10.70 28.55
CA ASP A 769 -16.56 -11.58 27.89
C ASP A 769 -16.79 -11.25 26.41
N GLY A 770 -16.09 -10.23 25.91
CA GLY A 770 -16.20 -9.69 24.56
C GLY A 770 -16.81 -8.30 24.48
N GLN A 771 -17.50 -7.84 25.54
CA GLN A 771 -18.08 -6.51 25.61
C GLN A 771 -17.82 -5.81 26.94
N LYS A 772 -17.58 -6.57 28.01
CA LYS A 772 -17.43 -6.05 29.36
C LYS A 772 -16.24 -6.66 30.08
N TYR A 773 -15.45 -5.80 30.72
CA TYR A 773 -14.50 -6.20 31.74
C TYR A 773 -15.18 -6.39 33.11
N THR A 774 -14.84 -7.48 33.78
CA THR A 774 -15.25 -7.77 35.16
C THR A 774 -14.02 -8.05 36.01
N MET A 775 -13.75 -7.18 36.98
CA MET A 775 -12.69 -7.41 37.96
C MET A 775 -13.10 -8.53 38.93
N LEU A 776 -12.24 -9.52 39.12
CA LEU A 776 -12.45 -10.65 40.02
C LEU A 776 -11.80 -10.41 41.39
N SER A 777 -10.59 -9.84 41.39
CA SER A 777 -9.86 -9.52 42.61
C SER A 777 -8.76 -8.49 42.33
N SER A 778 -8.33 -7.77 43.36
CA SER A 778 -7.24 -6.80 43.30
C SER A 778 -6.54 -6.66 44.64
N ALA A 779 -5.27 -6.29 44.64
CA ALA A 779 -4.48 -6.02 45.84
C ALA A 779 -3.63 -4.76 45.64
N SER A 780 -3.44 -4.00 46.72
CA SER A 780 -2.48 -2.90 46.76
C SER A 780 -1.08 -3.46 46.93
N LEU A 781 -0.18 -3.09 46.02
CA LEU A 781 1.21 -3.50 46.00
C LEU A 781 2.04 -2.36 45.41
N SER A 782 3.18 -2.02 46.02
CA SER A 782 4.02 -0.95 45.48
C SER A 782 4.61 -1.39 44.13
N ILE A 783 4.16 -0.74 43.05
CA ILE A 783 4.59 -1.00 41.68
C ILE A 783 5.28 0.27 41.16
N ALA A 784 6.61 0.28 41.20
CA ALA A 784 7.40 1.30 40.53
C ALA A 784 7.29 1.14 38.98
N PRO A 785 7.09 2.25 38.24
CA PRO A 785 7.21 2.25 36.78
C PRO A 785 8.66 1.98 36.35
N ASP A 786 8.84 1.51 35.12
CA ASP A 786 10.13 1.19 34.50
C ASP A 786 10.98 0.14 35.26
N LYS A 787 10.44 -0.45 36.33
CA LYS A 787 11.03 -1.59 37.04
C LYS A 787 10.50 -2.89 36.45
N LYS A 788 11.40 -3.81 36.15
CA LYS A 788 11.07 -5.17 35.70
C LYS A 788 10.52 -6.01 36.87
N TYR A 789 9.41 -6.70 36.64
CA TYR A 789 8.80 -7.68 37.56
C TYR A 789 8.65 -9.04 36.89
N LYS A 790 8.72 -10.13 37.66
CA LYS A 790 8.38 -11.47 37.16
C LYS A 790 6.94 -11.80 37.52
N LEU A 791 6.03 -11.74 36.57
CA LEU A 791 4.64 -12.13 36.76
C LEU A 791 4.47 -13.62 36.48
N LYS A 792 3.80 -14.34 37.38
CA LYS A 792 3.45 -15.75 37.21
C LYS A 792 1.99 -16.02 37.52
N VAL A 793 1.31 -16.67 36.60
CA VAL A 793 -0.06 -17.16 36.75
C VAL A 793 -0.05 -18.69 36.76
N ILE A 794 -0.69 -19.29 37.75
CA ILE A 794 -1.03 -20.72 37.77
C ILE A 794 -2.54 -20.85 37.71
N ALA A 795 -3.06 -21.38 36.61
CA ALA A 795 -4.48 -21.63 36.41
C ALA A 795 -4.75 -23.15 36.31
N ARG A 796 -5.54 -23.69 37.25
CA ARG A 796 -5.95 -25.11 37.26
C ARG A 796 -7.45 -25.22 37.51
N GLY A 797 -8.18 -25.68 36.49
CA GLY A 797 -9.63 -25.69 36.49
C GLY A 797 -10.16 -24.28 36.78
N ALA A 798 -10.93 -24.15 37.86
CA ALA A 798 -11.48 -22.88 38.29
C ALA A 798 -10.50 -22.00 39.08
N ASN A 799 -9.44 -22.58 39.62
CA ASN A 799 -8.55 -21.87 40.56
C ASN A 799 -7.46 -21.15 39.80
N ILE A 800 -7.27 -19.86 40.12
CA ILE A 800 -6.24 -19.01 39.53
C ILE A 800 -5.42 -18.40 40.67
N GLN A 801 -4.11 -18.59 40.62
CA GLN A 801 -3.16 -18.04 41.58
C GLN A 801 -2.17 -17.15 40.84
N ILE A 802 -1.90 -15.98 41.41
CA ILE A 802 -1.01 -14.98 40.82
C ILE A 802 0.14 -14.74 41.79
N PHE A 803 1.36 -14.75 41.27
CA PHE A 803 2.59 -14.47 41.99
C PHE A 803 3.30 -13.32 41.28
N LEU A 804 3.96 -12.47 42.05
CA LEU A 804 4.81 -11.40 41.53
C LEU A 804 6.19 -11.51 42.19
N ASP A 805 7.22 -11.56 41.37
CA ASP A 805 8.59 -11.85 41.76
C ASP A 805 8.70 -13.24 42.45
N ASP A 806 9.76 -13.45 43.23
CA ASP A 806 10.08 -14.75 43.82
C ASP A 806 9.33 -15.02 45.15
N VAL A 807 8.13 -14.46 45.31
CA VAL A 807 7.29 -14.69 46.49
C VAL A 807 6.72 -16.11 46.50
N LYS A 808 6.72 -16.76 47.68
CA LYS A 808 6.26 -18.15 47.83
C LYS A 808 4.74 -18.29 47.89
N GLU A 809 4.05 -17.29 48.43
CA GLU A 809 2.59 -17.26 48.53
C GLU A 809 2.00 -16.37 47.42
N PRO A 810 0.85 -16.72 46.85
CA PRO A 810 0.25 -15.92 45.79
C PRO A 810 -0.24 -14.57 46.35
N VAL A 811 0.05 -13.50 45.62
CA VAL A 811 -0.40 -12.13 45.92
C VAL A 811 -1.89 -11.96 45.64
N LEU A 812 -2.46 -12.76 44.73
CA LEU A 812 -3.89 -12.81 44.45
C LEU A 812 -4.36 -14.25 44.22
N ARG A 813 -5.62 -14.50 44.57
CA ARG A 813 -6.34 -15.75 44.27
C ARG A 813 -7.70 -15.38 43.67
N ALA A 814 -8.10 -16.05 42.61
CA ALA A 814 -9.43 -15.97 42.05
C ALA A 814 -10.00 -17.37 41.77
N ARG A 815 -11.32 -17.47 41.73
CA ARG A 815 -12.02 -18.68 41.33
C ARG A 815 -13.12 -18.34 40.33
N ASP A 816 -13.01 -18.86 39.11
CA ASP A 816 -13.96 -18.61 38.03
C ASP A 816 -13.93 -19.79 37.03
N THR A 817 -15.05 -20.10 36.37
CA THR A 817 -15.19 -21.28 35.48
C THR A 817 -15.53 -20.93 34.05
N GLU A 818 -15.66 -19.63 33.73
CA GLU A 818 -16.21 -19.18 32.45
C GLU A 818 -15.28 -19.51 31.28
N PHE A 819 -13.97 -19.29 31.44
CA PHE A 819 -12.98 -19.58 30.42
C PHE A 819 -12.08 -20.71 30.87
N THR A 820 -12.14 -21.84 30.16
CA THR A 820 -11.46 -23.08 30.57
C THR A 820 -10.21 -23.36 29.76
N ARG A 821 -10.06 -22.74 28.58
CA ARG A 821 -9.00 -23.00 27.61
C ARG A 821 -8.88 -21.83 26.62
N GLY A 822 -7.69 -21.61 26.09
CA GLY A 822 -7.49 -20.73 24.94
C GLY A 822 -6.04 -20.32 24.74
N ALA A 823 -5.86 -19.30 23.91
CA ALA A 823 -4.59 -18.66 23.61
C ALA A 823 -4.06 -17.82 24.78
N ILE A 824 -2.85 -17.32 24.57
CA ILE A 824 -2.17 -16.39 25.47
C ILE A 824 -1.91 -15.08 24.74
N GLY A 825 -1.65 -14.02 25.49
CA GLY A 825 -1.30 -12.75 24.91
C GLY A 825 -0.80 -11.74 25.92
N LEU A 826 -0.40 -10.59 25.39
CA LEU A 826 -0.01 -9.41 26.14
C LEU A 826 -1.07 -8.35 25.91
N ARG A 827 -1.40 -7.57 26.94
CA ARG A 827 -2.38 -6.48 26.86
C ARG A 827 -1.83 -5.24 27.53
N SER A 828 -1.94 -4.13 26.82
CA SER A 828 -1.66 -2.79 27.34
C SER A 828 -2.93 -1.95 27.30
N TYR A 829 -3.21 -1.22 28.38
CA TYR A 829 -4.33 -0.27 28.46
C TYR A 829 -3.81 1.05 29.02
N ASP A 830 -3.77 2.10 28.20
CA ASP A 830 -3.22 3.42 28.51
C ASP A 830 -1.77 3.37 29.06
N ALA A 831 -1.00 2.34 28.68
CA ALA A 831 0.36 2.09 29.17
C ALA A 831 1.35 1.85 28.01
N MET A 832 2.64 2.07 28.25
CA MET A 832 3.73 1.73 27.33
C MET A 832 4.67 0.65 27.92
N PRO A 833 4.17 -0.56 28.23
CA PRO A 833 5.00 -1.59 28.86
C PRO A 833 6.01 -2.25 27.91
N VAL A 834 7.01 -2.86 28.55
CA VAL A 834 7.97 -3.76 27.92
C VAL A 834 7.74 -5.18 28.45
N TYR A 835 7.77 -6.18 27.57
CA TYR A 835 7.59 -7.59 27.89
C TYR A 835 8.74 -8.43 27.36
N ASP A 836 9.16 -9.40 28.16
CA ASP A 836 10.24 -10.32 27.82
C ASP A 836 10.03 -11.68 28.53
N ASN A 837 10.77 -12.71 28.12
CA ASN A 837 10.87 -14.01 28.76
C ASN A 837 9.50 -14.68 29.00
N ILE A 838 8.69 -14.74 27.94
CA ILE A 838 7.38 -15.41 27.95
C ILE A 838 7.60 -16.91 28.04
N LYS A 839 7.04 -17.55 29.07
CA LYS A 839 7.06 -19.00 29.23
C LYS A 839 5.69 -19.51 29.61
N VAL A 840 5.22 -20.52 28.90
CA VAL A 840 3.94 -21.18 29.18
C VAL A 840 4.15 -22.68 29.23
N LYS A 841 3.67 -23.33 30.29
CA LYS A 841 3.70 -24.79 30.46
C LYS A 841 2.29 -25.32 30.65
N ASP A 842 1.93 -26.35 29.89
CA ASP A 842 0.72 -27.13 30.11
C ASP A 842 0.90 -28.01 31.35
N LEU A 843 -0.01 -27.87 32.33
CA LEU A 843 0.00 -28.63 33.57
C LEU A 843 -0.60 -30.03 33.41
N ASP A 844 -1.34 -30.28 32.33
CA ASP A 844 -1.92 -31.59 32.04
C ASP A 844 -0.96 -32.45 31.22
N ASN A 845 0.07 -31.84 30.64
CA ASN A 845 1.10 -32.56 29.90
C ASN A 845 2.20 -33.05 30.85
N THR A 846 2.31 -34.37 30.99
CA THR A 846 3.20 -35.04 31.96
C THR A 846 4.57 -35.40 31.38
N ASP A 847 4.84 -35.09 30.11
CA ASP A 847 6.10 -35.38 29.41
C ASP A 847 7.25 -34.38 29.72
N ASN A 848 7.31 -33.82 30.93
CA ASN A 848 8.37 -32.90 31.37
C ASN A 848 8.94 -33.24 32.74
#